data_AF-A0A7X0IHC9-F1
#
_entry.id   AF-A0A7X0IHC9-F1
#
_cell.length_a   1.000
_cell.length_b   1.000
_cell.length_c   1.000
_cell.angle_alpha   90.00
_cell.angle_beta   90.00
_cell.angle_gamma   90.00
#
_symmetry.space_group_name_H-M   'P 1'
#
loop_
_entity.id
_entity.type
_entity.pdbx_description
1 polymer ?
#
loop_
_entity_poly.entity_id
_entity_poly.type
_entity_poly.pdbx_seq_one_letter_code
_entity_poly.pdbx_strand_id
1 'polypeptide(L)'
;MRPLLLHLDNFGSFREPATVDFTDVDYFALVGPTGAGKSTVIDAVCFALYGTVPRWNNENAIAHALAPSAVDGKVALVFETGNRRHAVVRALRRDARGRVHTREARIDELDPEVPAAAGLTEVTSAVLRPVAEGEAVAAEVQRVTGLAYKFFTQCVVLPQGRFAEFLHAQPRERQDLLVQLLDAGVYDQVRERATREEAVARQAAALARDQLTRLPDADEAAERAAAGRLSALRGFAGAVRTDVETLRGLDDALRKAWEQRTEAARRLAPLDALAMPREVPVLAATLRDIGAEVEARAAELHRLDAEEQHAHEELAKLGDKAALTAALRAIDEHERLTAAHTRAVSDAERAAGELSRLTAEAADAATALAAAERDRDRLRDAHAAADIGGRLIVGEPCPTCLRTVTELPHHPARTDLGTAQRVLAAALRAAEETRTRHGSAVTRAAVAARDADELAARIAGAPPPGDRDQIEAQLDAVKAAESTAARARRARSAARSAHDDARRRADEAHARSERAWRHLDTARDTVVTLGAPPVDRTDLRAAWAGLLTWRDRAAADERAALAAQDTELARIRAERDAYRVRLLNRLAEHDIAIAGDPTPQAIAEAVVTAVTRAEARLERIKENRRHARELAEQAAARDQEARVAHELAQLLRADAFERWLCAEALELLVAAASDTLRELSDGQYELALGTRNEIEVIDHAEAGMRRNVRTLSGGETFQAALALALALSEQVAGMGTTRGLDSIFLDEGFGTLDPATLDTVAATLERLATSGDRMVGLVTHVPALADRVPIRYEITRDQKGSHLRRATT
;
A
#
# COMPACT_ATOMS: atom_id res chain seq x y z
N MET A 1 -25.54 81.16 -34.98
CA MET A 1 -24.79 82.26 -34.33
C MET A 1 -25.51 83.56 -34.63
N ARG A 2 -26.23 84.07 -33.63
CA ARG A 2 -26.89 85.37 -33.59
C ARG A 2 -26.21 86.24 -32.54
N PRO A 3 -25.59 87.38 -32.87
CA PRO A 3 -25.07 88.30 -31.87
C PRO A 3 -26.23 88.89 -31.05
N LEU A 4 -26.03 89.08 -29.75
CA LEU A 4 -27.03 89.68 -28.86
C LEU A 4 -26.52 90.99 -28.28
N LEU A 5 -25.32 90.98 -27.70
CA LEU A 5 -24.68 92.18 -27.15
C LEU A 5 -23.21 92.20 -27.57
N LEU A 6 -22.75 93.33 -28.10
CA LEU A 6 -21.34 93.57 -28.38
C LEU A 6 -20.86 94.76 -27.57
N HIS A 7 -19.80 94.58 -26.79
CA HIS A 7 -19.17 95.62 -26.01
C HIS A 7 -17.75 95.88 -26.51
N LEU A 8 -17.44 97.16 -26.68
CA LEU A 8 -16.15 97.67 -27.13
C LEU A 8 -15.65 98.69 -26.11
N ASP A 9 -14.52 98.42 -25.49
CA ASP A 9 -13.81 99.36 -24.63
C ASP A 9 -12.37 99.49 -25.13
N ASN A 10 -12.01 100.71 -25.55
CA ASN A 10 -10.71 101.02 -26.14
C ASN A 10 -10.32 100.14 -27.35
N PHE A 11 -11.29 99.70 -28.15
CA PHE A 11 -11.08 98.85 -29.32
C PHE A 11 -11.06 99.64 -30.63
N GLY A 12 -9.95 99.58 -31.37
CA GLY A 12 -9.77 100.23 -32.66
C GLY A 12 -10.03 101.74 -32.62
N SER A 13 -11.11 102.18 -33.27
CA SER A 13 -11.51 103.59 -33.31
C SER A 13 -12.40 104.02 -32.14
N PHE A 14 -12.97 103.09 -31.38
CA PHE A 14 -13.77 103.34 -30.17
C PHE A 14 -12.85 103.50 -28.96
N ARG A 15 -12.70 104.73 -28.45
CA ARG A 15 -11.82 105.03 -27.29
C ARG A 15 -12.57 105.18 -25.97
N GLU A 16 -13.89 105.29 -26.02
CA GLU A 16 -14.77 105.27 -24.85
C GLU A 16 -15.62 103.98 -24.90
N PRO A 17 -16.07 103.43 -23.76
CA PRO A 17 -16.89 102.23 -23.73
C PRO A 17 -18.19 102.40 -24.53
N ALA A 18 -18.42 101.51 -25.49
CA ALA A 18 -19.62 101.47 -26.32
C ALA A 18 -20.22 100.05 -26.29
N THR A 19 -21.55 99.98 -26.21
CA THR A 19 -22.29 98.71 -26.29
C THR A 19 -23.29 98.79 -27.44
N VAL A 20 -23.25 97.79 -28.30
CA VAL A 20 -24.21 97.58 -29.39
C VAL A 20 -25.16 96.48 -28.96
N ASP A 21 -26.43 96.81 -28.86
CA ASP A 21 -27.51 95.90 -28.48
C ASP A 21 -28.25 95.43 -29.74
N PHE A 22 -28.16 94.13 -30.02
CA PHE A 22 -28.77 93.44 -31.16
C PHE A 22 -29.96 92.55 -30.74
N THR A 23 -30.39 92.60 -29.48
CA THR A 23 -31.34 91.62 -28.90
C THR A 23 -32.70 91.62 -29.59
N ASP A 24 -33.18 92.77 -30.04
CA ASP A 24 -34.48 92.98 -30.68
C ASP A 24 -34.36 93.37 -32.16
N VAL A 25 -33.29 92.92 -32.81
CA VAL A 25 -32.90 93.38 -34.15
C VAL A 25 -32.77 92.21 -35.13
N ASP A 26 -33.57 92.21 -36.18
CA ASP A 26 -33.44 91.27 -37.31
C ASP A 26 -32.91 91.95 -38.58
N TYR A 27 -33.15 93.26 -38.75
CA TYR A 27 -32.62 94.04 -39.88
C TYR A 27 -32.02 95.37 -39.41
N PHE A 28 -30.72 95.58 -39.62
CA PHE A 28 -30.08 96.83 -39.23
C PHE A 28 -29.00 97.33 -40.19
N ALA A 29 -28.73 98.63 -40.12
CA ALA A 29 -27.64 99.27 -40.85
C ALA A 29 -26.67 99.99 -39.93
N LEU A 30 -25.37 99.79 -40.13
CA LEU A 30 -24.30 100.63 -39.60
C LEU A 30 -24.06 101.78 -40.58
N VAL A 31 -24.37 103.02 -40.16
CA VAL A 31 -24.36 104.21 -41.03
C VAL A 31 -23.41 105.27 -40.48
N GLY A 32 -22.67 105.95 -41.35
CA GLY A 32 -21.71 106.99 -40.95
C GLY A 32 -20.69 107.29 -42.05
N PRO A 33 -19.99 108.45 -41.98
CA PRO A 33 -19.02 108.83 -43.01
C PRO A 33 -17.87 107.82 -43.11
N THR A 34 -17.19 107.81 -44.27
CA THR A 34 -16.03 106.94 -44.48
C THR A 34 -14.96 107.21 -43.42
N GLY A 35 -14.46 106.15 -42.76
CA GLY A 35 -13.50 106.27 -41.66
C GLY A 35 -14.09 106.63 -40.29
N ALA A 36 -15.42 106.62 -40.13
CA ALA A 36 -16.10 106.83 -38.85
C ALA A 36 -15.97 105.65 -37.87
N GLY A 37 -15.62 104.45 -38.37
CA GLY A 37 -15.46 103.24 -37.54
C GLY A 37 -16.53 102.16 -37.75
N LYS A 38 -17.30 102.20 -38.85
CA LYS A 38 -18.37 101.23 -39.13
C LYS A 38 -17.90 99.77 -39.11
N SER A 39 -16.93 99.43 -39.94
CA SER A 39 -16.39 98.06 -39.97
C SER A 39 -15.58 97.71 -38.72
N THR A 40 -15.27 98.67 -37.82
CA THR A 40 -14.67 98.38 -36.50
C THR A 40 -15.65 97.60 -35.60
N VAL A 41 -16.96 97.80 -35.77
CA VAL A 41 -18.00 97.03 -35.05
C VAL A 41 -17.97 95.56 -35.49
N ILE A 42 -17.93 95.32 -36.80
CA ILE A 42 -17.85 93.97 -37.38
C ILE A 42 -16.51 93.29 -37.02
N ASP A 43 -15.41 94.04 -37.10
CA ASP A 43 -14.11 93.57 -36.64
C ASP A 43 -14.14 93.16 -35.16
N ALA A 44 -14.88 93.86 -34.30
CA ALA A 44 -15.00 93.49 -32.90
C ALA A 44 -15.76 92.17 -32.70
N VAL A 45 -16.75 91.87 -33.53
CA VAL A 45 -17.42 90.55 -33.53
C VAL A 45 -16.43 89.45 -33.92
N CYS A 46 -15.70 89.63 -35.03
CA CYS A 46 -14.67 88.68 -35.48
C CYS A 46 -13.57 88.51 -34.43
N PHE A 47 -13.10 89.61 -33.85
CA PHE A 47 -12.07 89.61 -32.82
C PHE A 47 -12.54 88.90 -31.57
N ALA A 48 -13.76 89.16 -31.08
CA ALA A 48 -14.31 88.47 -29.94
C ALA A 48 -14.31 86.96 -30.16
N LEU A 49 -14.84 86.49 -31.30
CA LEU A 49 -14.94 85.07 -31.62
C LEU A 49 -13.56 84.43 -31.82
N TYR A 50 -12.79 84.89 -32.80
CA TYR A 50 -11.59 84.19 -33.28
C TYR A 50 -10.26 84.82 -32.83
N GLY A 51 -10.28 85.99 -32.20
CA GLY A 51 -9.08 86.69 -31.75
C GLY A 51 -8.33 87.44 -32.85
N THR A 52 -8.90 87.53 -34.05
CA THR A 52 -8.33 88.21 -35.20
C THR A 52 -9.43 88.82 -36.06
N VAL A 53 -9.09 89.71 -37.01
CA VAL A 53 -10.06 90.41 -37.85
C VAL A 53 -9.64 90.40 -39.32
N PRO A 54 -10.59 90.50 -40.27
CA PRO A 54 -10.29 90.34 -41.70
C PRO A 54 -9.28 91.36 -42.26
N ARG A 55 -9.30 92.59 -41.72
CA ARG A 55 -8.52 93.73 -42.23
C ARG A 55 -7.04 93.69 -41.87
N TRP A 56 -6.63 92.84 -40.93
CA TRP A 56 -5.25 92.87 -40.42
C TRP A 56 -4.23 92.16 -41.32
N ASN A 57 -4.63 91.57 -42.45
CA ASN A 57 -3.79 90.86 -43.44
C ASN A 57 -2.85 89.77 -42.88
N ASN A 58 -2.78 89.59 -41.56
CA ASN A 58 -1.98 88.61 -40.84
C ASN A 58 -2.67 88.33 -39.49
N GLU A 59 -2.91 87.06 -39.18
CA GLU A 59 -3.75 86.63 -38.04
C GLU A 59 -3.21 87.12 -36.68
N ASN A 60 -1.90 87.40 -36.60
CA ASN A 60 -1.19 87.81 -35.38
C ASN A 60 -1.10 89.34 -35.16
N ALA A 61 -1.69 90.17 -36.02
CA ALA A 61 -1.54 91.64 -35.94
C ALA A 61 -2.52 92.29 -34.94
N ILE A 62 -2.50 91.84 -33.68
CA ILE A 62 -3.29 92.40 -32.57
C ILE A 62 -2.89 93.82 -32.14
N ALA A 63 -1.79 94.35 -32.67
CA ALA A 63 -1.30 95.70 -32.37
C ALA A 63 -2.32 96.80 -32.70
N HIS A 64 -3.19 96.55 -33.68
CA HIS A 64 -4.23 97.47 -34.13
C HIS A 64 -5.57 97.31 -33.38
N ALA A 65 -5.68 96.29 -32.52
CA ALA A 65 -6.89 96.00 -31.75
C ALA A 65 -7.14 97.05 -30.65
N LEU A 66 -6.08 97.50 -29.98
CA LEU A 66 -6.15 98.45 -28.88
C LEU A 66 -5.94 99.88 -29.37
N ALA A 67 -6.79 100.81 -28.92
CA ALA A 67 -6.68 102.23 -29.25
C ALA A 67 -5.25 102.76 -28.97
N PRO A 68 -4.66 103.61 -29.83
CA PRO A 68 -3.23 103.98 -29.74
C PRO A 68 -2.80 104.56 -28.38
N SER A 69 -3.69 105.29 -27.70
CA SER A 69 -3.43 105.93 -26.40
C SER A 69 -3.88 105.10 -25.19
N ALA A 70 -4.46 103.91 -25.39
CA ALA A 70 -4.98 103.09 -24.32
C ALA A 70 -3.95 102.08 -23.79
N VAL A 71 -4.00 101.83 -22.47
CA VAL A 71 -3.16 100.84 -21.77
C VAL A 71 -3.86 99.49 -21.67
N ASP A 72 -5.16 99.47 -21.41
CA ASP A 72 -6.00 98.27 -21.36
C ASP A 72 -7.25 98.50 -22.22
N GLY A 73 -7.84 97.43 -22.73
CA GLY A 73 -9.10 97.45 -23.47
C GLY A 73 -9.82 96.10 -23.39
N LYS A 74 -11.11 96.08 -23.72
CA LYS A 74 -11.94 94.89 -23.59
C LYS A 74 -12.94 94.80 -24.75
N VAL A 75 -13.06 93.61 -25.32
CA VAL A 75 -14.13 93.27 -26.24
C VAL A 75 -14.90 92.10 -25.66
N ALA A 76 -16.23 92.22 -25.60
CA ALA A 76 -17.08 91.12 -25.18
C ALA A 76 -18.25 90.96 -26.15
N LEU A 77 -18.53 89.73 -26.54
CA LEU A 77 -19.66 89.38 -27.40
C LEU A 77 -20.51 88.33 -26.68
N VAL A 78 -21.79 88.64 -26.49
CA VAL A 78 -22.81 87.66 -26.15
C VAL A 78 -23.51 87.26 -27.44
N PHE A 79 -23.62 85.96 -27.70
CA PHE A 79 -24.30 85.44 -28.87
C PHE A 79 -25.07 84.15 -28.55
N GLU A 80 -25.93 83.74 -29.46
CA GLU A 80 -26.71 82.51 -29.37
C GLU A 80 -26.44 81.60 -30.57
N THR A 81 -26.26 80.31 -30.32
CA THR A 81 -26.14 79.28 -31.37
C THR A 81 -26.78 77.98 -30.86
N GLY A 82 -27.66 77.36 -31.65
CA GLY A 82 -28.27 76.07 -31.28
C GLY A 82 -29.06 76.11 -29.97
N ASN A 83 -29.82 77.20 -29.75
CA ASN A 83 -30.58 77.50 -28.52
C ASN A 83 -29.72 77.58 -27.24
N ARG A 84 -28.42 77.83 -27.37
CA ARG A 84 -27.50 78.05 -26.25
C ARG A 84 -26.88 79.42 -26.34
N ARG A 85 -26.83 80.12 -25.21
CA ARG A 85 -26.23 81.44 -25.10
C ARG A 85 -24.79 81.33 -24.62
N HIS A 86 -23.90 82.03 -25.32
CA HIS A 86 -22.48 82.06 -25.03
C HIS A 86 -21.99 83.49 -24.88
N ALA A 87 -21.01 83.69 -24.01
CA ALA A 87 -20.25 84.94 -23.93
C ALA A 87 -18.78 84.67 -24.22
N VAL A 88 -18.20 85.47 -25.10
CA VAL A 88 -16.75 85.47 -25.35
C VAL A 88 -16.20 86.82 -24.93
N VAL A 89 -15.19 86.79 -24.06
CA VAL A 89 -14.55 87.98 -23.52
C VAL A 89 -13.06 87.94 -23.85
N ARG A 90 -12.55 89.03 -24.44
CA ARG A 90 -11.13 89.24 -24.70
C ARG A 90 -10.66 90.56 -24.11
N ALA A 91 -9.69 90.52 -23.22
CA ALA A 91 -9.04 91.69 -22.65
C ALA A 91 -7.65 91.89 -23.28
N LEU A 92 -7.36 93.11 -23.69
CA LEU A 92 -6.12 93.54 -24.32
C LEU A 92 -5.31 94.40 -23.34
N ARG A 93 -3.98 94.29 -23.38
CA ARG A 93 -3.07 95.12 -22.60
C ARG A 93 -1.86 95.56 -23.43
N ARG A 94 -1.47 96.82 -23.29
CA ARG A 94 -0.21 97.36 -23.81
C ARG A 94 0.86 97.22 -22.73
N ASP A 95 1.95 96.54 -23.08
CA ASP A 95 3.11 96.44 -22.20
C ASP A 95 3.92 97.74 -22.15
N ALA A 96 4.90 97.82 -21.23
CA ALA A 96 5.79 98.97 -21.11
C ALA A 96 6.67 99.23 -22.35
N ARG A 97 6.77 98.26 -23.28
CA ARG A 97 7.50 98.36 -24.55
C ARG A 97 6.58 98.78 -25.71
N GLY A 98 5.32 99.09 -25.43
CA GLY A 98 4.33 99.52 -26.41
C GLY A 98 3.66 98.39 -27.21
N ARG A 99 3.94 97.11 -26.93
CA ARG A 99 3.34 95.96 -27.61
C ARG A 99 1.99 95.60 -26.99
N VAL A 100 1.00 95.34 -27.83
CA VAL A 100 -0.34 94.89 -27.42
C VAL A 100 -0.34 93.36 -27.35
N HIS A 101 -0.86 92.80 -26.26
CA HIS A 101 -1.10 91.36 -26.11
C HIS A 101 -2.48 91.10 -25.52
N THR A 102 -3.00 89.90 -25.75
CA THR A 102 -4.24 89.43 -25.12
C THR A 102 -3.91 89.01 -23.68
N ARG A 103 -4.42 89.76 -22.71
CA ARG A 103 -4.27 89.49 -21.27
C ARG A 103 -5.20 88.36 -20.82
N GLU A 104 -6.38 88.30 -21.41
CA GLU A 104 -7.41 87.32 -21.06
C GLU A 104 -8.23 86.99 -22.30
N ALA A 105 -8.54 85.72 -22.49
CA ALA A 105 -9.51 85.24 -23.45
C ALA A 105 -10.29 84.09 -22.80
N ARG A 106 -11.61 84.17 -22.81
CA ARG A 106 -12.47 83.10 -22.30
C ARG A 106 -13.78 83.00 -23.07
N ILE A 107 -14.36 81.81 -23.08
CA ILE A 107 -15.71 81.53 -23.57
C ILE A 107 -16.50 80.79 -22.50
N ASP A 108 -17.69 81.31 -22.21
CA ASP A 108 -18.60 80.84 -21.17
C ASP A 108 -19.95 80.48 -21.79
N GLU A 109 -20.61 79.42 -21.30
CA GLU A 109 -22.02 79.12 -21.56
C GLU A 109 -22.85 79.81 -20.47
N LEU A 110 -23.84 80.60 -20.90
CA LEU A 110 -24.61 81.49 -20.05
C LEU A 110 -26.00 80.94 -19.78
N ASP A 111 -26.59 81.37 -18.66
CA ASP A 111 -27.96 81.04 -18.30
C ASP A 111 -28.95 81.72 -19.27
N PRO A 112 -29.75 80.94 -20.03
CA PRO A 112 -30.74 81.53 -20.94
C PRO A 112 -31.88 82.24 -20.19
N GLU A 113 -32.10 81.95 -18.90
CA GLU A 113 -33.16 82.56 -18.08
C GLU A 113 -32.91 84.06 -17.80
N VAL A 114 -31.63 84.49 -17.78
CA VAL A 114 -31.29 85.91 -17.63
C VAL A 114 -31.61 86.64 -18.93
N PRO A 115 -32.48 87.66 -18.97
CA PRO A 115 -32.81 88.35 -20.21
C PRO A 115 -31.59 89.00 -20.84
N ALA A 116 -31.43 88.88 -22.17
CA ALA A 116 -30.31 89.50 -22.87
C ALA A 116 -30.33 91.05 -22.77
N ALA A 117 -31.50 91.64 -22.51
CA ALA A 117 -31.68 93.08 -22.27
C ALA A 117 -31.20 93.56 -20.87
N ALA A 118 -30.78 92.66 -19.97
CA ALA A 118 -30.30 93.00 -18.62
C ALA A 118 -28.93 93.72 -18.61
N GLY A 119 -28.33 93.92 -19.79
CA GLY A 119 -27.05 94.60 -19.95
C GLY A 119 -25.85 93.67 -19.77
N LEU A 120 -24.71 94.07 -20.36
CA LEU A 120 -23.54 93.21 -20.52
C LEU A 120 -23.02 92.63 -19.19
N THR A 121 -22.93 93.44 -18.14
CA THR A 121 -22.34 93.01 -16.86
C THR A 121 -23.17 91.91 -16.19
N GLU A 122 -24.50 92.04 -16.22
CA GLU A 122 -25.42 91.07 -15.62
C GLU A 122 -25.41 89.76 -16.44
N VAL A 123 -25.52 89.87 -17.76
CA VAL A 123 -25.53 88.71 -18.68
C VAL A 123 -24.20 87.95 -18.64
N THR A 124 -23.05 88.64 -18.61
CA THR A 124 -21.74 87.97 -18.57
C THR A 124 -21.36 87.43 -17.19
N SER A 125 -22.12 87.76 -16.14
CA SER A 125 -21.95 87.19 -14.80
C SER A 125 -22.78 85.93 -14.57
N ALA A 126 -23.81 85.70 -15.40
CA ALA A 126 -24.70 84.54 -15.34
C ALA A 126 -24.10 83.31 -16.05
N VAL A 127 -22.90 82.89 -15.63
CA VAL A 127 -22.20 81.74 -16.23
C VAL A 127 -22.79 80.43 -15.70
N LEU A 128 -23.36 79.62 -16.59
CA LEU A 128 -23.74 78.23 -16.29
C LEU A 128 -22.52 77.32 -16.24
N ARG A 129 -21.62 77.46 -17.23
CA ARG A 129 -20.45 76.59 -17.37
C ARG A 129 -19.31 77.29 -18.12
N PRO A 130 -18.08 77.32 -17.56
CA PRO A 130 -16.89 77.71 -18.31
C PRO A 130 -16.61 76.70 -19.44
N VAL A 131 -16.38 77.18 -20.66
CA VAL A 131 -16.18 76.30 -21.83
C VAL A 131 -14.69 76.18 -22.18
N ALA A 132 -13.97 77.31 -22.30
CA ALA A 132 -12.53 77.33 -22.53
C ALA A 132 -11.89 78.67 -22.16
N GLU A 133 -10.58 78.66 -21.88
CA GLU A 133 -9.76 79.84 -21.59
C GLU A 133 -8.42 79.82 -22.37
N GLY A 134 -7.80 80.99 -22.56
CA GLY A 134 -6.50 81.13 -23.20
C GLY A 134 -6.51 80.81 -24.71
N GLU A 135 -5.52 80.05 -25.17
CA GLU A 135 -5.35 79.71 -26.60
C GLU A 135 -6.45 78.77 -27.13
N ALA A 136 -7.10 77.99 -26.26
CA ALA A 136 -8.15 77.04 -26.64
C ALA A 136 -9.47 77.71 -27.06
N VAL A 137 -9.68 78.99 -26.71
CA VAL A 137 -10.92 79.73 -26.97
C VAL A 137 -11.28 79.75 -28.46
N ALA A 138 -10.31 79.94 -29.35
CA ALA A 138 -10.59 79.99 -30.80
C ALA A 138 -11.05 78.63 -31.35
N ALA A 139 -10.43 77.53 -30.92
CA ALA A 139 -10.81 76.17 -31.32
C ALA A 139 -12.20 75.80 -30.76
N GLU A 140 -12.50 76.23 -29.54
CA GLU A 140 -13.79 75.99 -28.92
C GLU A 140 -14.90 76.84 -29.54
N VAL A 141 -14.61 78.10 -29.90
CA VAL A 141 -15.51 78.94 -30.69
C VAL A 141 -15.80 78.28 -32.03
N GLN A 142 -14.80 77.72 -32.73
CA GLN A 142 -15.03 76.96 -33.95
C GLN A 142 -15.94 75.74 -33.70
N ARG A 143 -15.76 75.02 -32.61
CA ARG A 143 -16.62 73.89 -32.23
C ARG A 143 -18.06 74.31 -31.93
N VAL A 144 -18.25 75.45 -31.24
CA VAL A 144 -19.57 75.98 -30.86
C VAL A 144 -20.30 76.59 -32.05
N THR A 145 -19.61 77.38 -32.87
CA THR A 145 -20.18 78.05 -34.05
C THR A 145 -20.27 77.13 -35.26
N GLY A 146 -19.54 76.02 -35.28
CA GLY A 146 -19.47 75.09 -36.41
C GLY A 146 -18.58 75.55 -37.57
N LEU A 147 -17.97 76.75 -37.47
CA LEU A 147 -17.17 77.34 -38.55
C LEU A 147 -15.76 77.70 -38.10
N ALA A 148 -14.78 77.34 -38.92
CA ALA A 148 -13.44 77.91 -38.83
C ALA A 148 -13.45 79.39 -39.23
N TYR A 149 -12.48 80.16 -38.73
CA TYR A 149 -12.37 81.61 -38.97
C TYR A 149 -12.46 81.99 -40.45
N LYS A 150 -11.68 81.32 -41.32
CA LYS A 150 -11.68 81.56 -42.78
C LYS A 150 -13.09 81.46 -43.37
N PHE A 151 -13.86 80.46 -42.94
CA PHE A 151 -15.22 80.23 -43.44
C PHE A 151 -16.25 81.16 -42.81
N PHE A 152 -16.07 81.54 -41.55
CA PHE A 152 -16.88 82.58 -40.91
C PHE A 152 -16.80 83.91 -41.67
N THR A 153 -15.60 84.29 -42.13
CA THR A 153 -15.37 85.50 -42.95
C THR A 153 -15.76 85.34 -44.43
N GLN A 154 -16.27 84.17 -44.83
CA GLN A 154 -16.78 83.90 -46.17
C GLN A 154 -18.30 83.70 -46.19
N CYS A 155 -18.92 83.36 -45.06
CA CYS A 155 -20.33 82.97 -44.98
C CYS A 155 -21.16 83.88 -44.07
N VAL A 156 -20.57 84.42 -43.00
CA VAL A 156 -21.28 85.20 -41.96
C VAL A 156 -20.91 86.67 -42.04
N VAL A 157 -19.62 86.98 -42.14
CA VAL A 157 -19.14 88.34 -42.32
C VAL A 157 -18.54 88.43 -43.71
N LEU A 158 -19.11 89.26 -44.59
CA LEU A 158 -18.56 89.51 -45.93
C LEU A 158 -17.82 90.86 -45.92
N PRO A 159 -16.48 90.86 -45.71
CA PRO A 159 -15.70 92.10 -45.66
C PRO A 159 -15.51 92.70 -47.06
N GLN A 160 -15.27 94.01 -47.08
CA GLN A 160 -15.05 94.78 -48.31
C GLN A 160 -13.99 94.12 -49.22
N GLY A 161 -14.34 93.89 -50.49
CA GLY A 161 -13.43 93.37 -51.52
C GLY A 161 -13.17 91.86 -51.51
N ARG A 162 -13.81 91.08 -50.62
CA ARG A 162 -13.67 89.61 -50.53
C ARG A 162 -14.97 88.83 -50.77
N PHE A 163 -16.00 89.51 -51.26
CA PHE A 163 -17.32 88.93 -51.56
C PHE A 163 -17.25 87.68 -52.47
N ALA A 164 -16.33 87.65 -53.43
CA ALA A 164 -16.25 86.58 -54.44
C ALA A 164 -15.39 85.36 -54.02
N GLU A 165 -14.82 85.36 -52.81
CA GLU A 165 -13.86 84.31 -52.41
C GLU A 165 -14.47 82.91 -52.45
N PHE A 166 -15.74 82.75 -52.04
CA PHE A 166 -16.41 81.46 -52.09
C PHE A 166 -16.73 81.00 -53.53
N LEU A 167 -17.19 81.92 -54.39
CA LEU A 167 -17.40 81.63 -55.82
C LEU A 167 -16.11 81.16 -56.51
N HIS A 168 -14.97 81.71 -56.11
CA HIS A 168 -13.67 81.44 -56.71
C HIS A 168 -12.84 80.36 -55.99
N ALA A 169 -13.33 79.84 -54.86
CA ALA A 169 -12.67 78.79 -54.08
C ALA A 169 -12.47 77.52 -54.92
N GLN A 170 -11.38 76.79 -54.63
CA GLN A 170 -11.11 75.53 -55.32
C GLN A 170 -12.13 74.45 -54.92
N PRO A 171 -12.42 73.45 -55.78
CA PRO A 171 -13.35 72.38 -55.45
C PRO A 171 -13.08 71.70 -54.09
N ARG A 172 -11.82 71.47 -53.74
CA ARG A 172 -11.43 70.91 -52.44
C ARG A 172 -11.76 71.84 -51.27
N GLU A 173 -11.48 73.12 -51.39
CA GLU A 173 -11.79 74.09 -50.32
C GLU A 173 -13.31 74.24 -50.10
N ARG A 174 -14.10 74.17 -51.18
CA ARG A 174 -15.57 74.12 -51.09
C ARG A 174 -16.05 72.84 -50.44
N GLN A 175 -15.44 71.71 -50.78
CA GLN A 175 -15.73 70.42 -50.15
C GLN A 175 -15.42 70.47 -48.65
N ASP A 176 -14.27 71.00 -48.24
CA ASP A 176 -13.89 71.13 -46.83
C ASP A 176 -14.89 72.00 -46.05
N LEU A 177 -15.37 73.10 -46.66
CA LEU A 177 -16.43 73.91 -46.08
C LEU A 177 -17.73 73.10 -45.89
N LEU A 178 -18.16 72.39 -46.93
CA LEU A 178 -19.38 71.59 -46.87
C LEU A 178 -19.26 70.45 -45.85
N VAL A 179 -18.11 69.78 -45.74
CA VAL A 179 -17.84 68.77 -44.69
C VAL A 179 -18.01 69.36 -43.29
N GLN A 180 -17.49 70.57 -43.05
CA GLN A 180 -17.61 71.24 -41.75
C GLN A 180 -19.05 71.68 -41.45
N LEU A 181 -19.76 72.18 -42.47
CA LEU A 181 -21.16 72.59 -42.34
C LEU A 181 -22.11 71.41 -42.11
N LEU A 182 -21.83 70.26 -42.73
CA LEU A 182 -22.64 69.05 -42.64
C LEU A 182 -22.32 68.18 -41.42
N ASP A 183 -21.33 68.56 -40.59
CA ASP A 183 -20.79 67.78 -39.46
C ASP A 183 -20.44 66.33 -39.85
N ALA A 184 -19.96 66.13 -41.10
CA ALA A 184 -19.73 64.80 -41.68
C ALA A 184 -18.58 64.03 -40.99
N GLY A 185 -17.82 64.66 -40.10
CA GLY A 185 -16.80 64.01 -39.28
C GLY A 185 -17.33 62.89 -38.35
N VAL A 186 -18.65 62.78 -38.16
CA VAL A 186 -19.26 61.61 -37.48
C VAL A 186 -19.00 60.31 -38.23
N TYR A 187 -18.92 60.33 -39.56
CA TYR A 187 -18.71 59.13 -40.38
C TYR A 187 -17.30 58.56 -40.23
N ASP A 188 -16.31 59.41 -40.01
CA ASP A 188 -14.96 59.00 -39.63
C ASP A 188 -14.95 58.22 -38.30
N GLN A 189 -15.72 58.67 -37.30
CA GLN A 189 -15.85 57.95 -36.03
C GLN A 189 -16.54 56.59 -36.20
N VAL A 190 -17.56 56.52 -37.05
CA VAL A 190 -18.23 55.26 -37.41
C VAL A 190 -17.26 54.30 -38.09
N ARG A 191 -16.44 54.79 -39.02
CA ARG A 191 -15.39 54.00 -39.70
C ARG A 191 -14.38 53.41 -38.72
N GLU A 192 -13.87 54.23 -37.79
CA GLU A 192 -12.92 53.76 -36.78
C GLU A 192 -13.55 52.69 -35.87
N ARG A 193 -14.80 52.89 -35.48
CA ARG A 193 -15.54 51.90 -34.69
C ARG A 193 -15.73 50.60 -35.45
N ALA A 194 -16.16 50.65 -36.71
CA ALA A 194 -16.30 49.49 -37.56
C ALA A 194 -14.98 48.71 -37.72
N THR A 195 -13.86 49.43 -37.88
CA THR A 195 -12.52 48.80 -37.95
C THR A 195 -12.15 48.07 -36.65
N ARG A 196 -12.47 48.66 -35.49
CA ARG A 196 -12.27 48.00 -34.18
C ARG A 196 -13.16 46.76 -34.03
N GLU A 197 -14.43 46.86 -34.40
CA GLU A 197 -15.38 45.75 -34.33
C GLU A 197 -14.99 44.59 -35.26
N GLU A 198 -14.49 44.87 -36.47
CA GLU A 198 -13.93 43.86 -37.38
C GLU A 198 -12.80 43.07 -36.72
N ALA A 199 -11.83 43.76 -36.11
CA ALA A 199 -10.66 43.13 -35.49
C ALA A 199 -11.07 42.20 -34.33
N VAL A 200 -11.98 42.68 -33.46
CA VAL A 200 -12.48 41.90 -32.31
C VAL A 200 -13.25 40.66 -32.80
N ALA A 201 -14.14 40.83 -33.78
CA ALA A 201 -14.92 39.72 -34.31
C ALA A 201 -14.02 38.67 -35.00
N ARG A 202 -13.02 39.09 -35.77
CA ARG A 202 -12.03 38.17 -36.37
C ARG A 202 -11.24 37.38 -35.32
N GLN A 203 -10.79 38.04 -34.27
CA GLN A 203 -10.05 37.38 -33.20
C GLN A 203 -10.93 36.35 -32.47
N ALA A 204 -12.18 36.68 -32.20
CA ALA A 204 -13.15 35.76 -31.59
C ALA A 204 -13.44 34.55 -32.50
N ALA A 205 -13.63 34.78 -33.80
CA ALA A 205 -13.82 33.70 -34.78
C ALA A 205 -12.59 32.78 -34.84
N ALA A 206 -11.38 33.34 -34.83
CA ALA A 206 -10.14 32.57 -34.82
C ALA A 206 -9.99 31.71 -33.56
N LEU A 207 -10.31 32.26 -32.37
CA LEU A 207 -10.29 31.53 -31.11
C LEU A 207 -11.28 30.35 -31.12
N ALA A 208 -12.51 30.57 -31.58
CA ALA A 208 -13.52 29.52 -31.69
C ALA A 208 -13.06 28.38 -32.64
N ARG A 209 -12.41 28.73 -33.76
CA ARG A 209 -11.82 27.74 -34.68
C ARG A 209 -10.65 26.98 -34.06
N ASP A 210 -9.77 27.65 -33.31
CA ASP A 210 -8.67 26.97 -32.59
C ASP A 210 -9.18 26.00 -31.52
N GLN A 211 -10.28 26.36 -30.83
CA GLN A 211 -10.92 25.42 -29.90
C GLN A 211 -11.54 24.23 -30.64
N LEU A 212 -12.08 24.43 -31.84
CA LEU A 212 -12.64 23.38 -32.68
C LEU A 212 -11.58 22.37 -33.15
N THR A 213 -10.37 22.83 -33.51
CA THR A 213 -9.27 21.92 -33.93
C THR A 213 -8.77 21.02 -32.80
N ARG A 214 -9.00 21.40 -31.54
CA ARG A 214 -8.70 20.58 -30.35
C ARG A 214 -9.72 19.46 -30.10
N LEU A 215 -10.77 19.37 -30.91
CA LEU A 215 -11.83 18.37 -30.84
C LEU A 215 -11.86 17.50 -32.12
N PRO A 216 -10.77 16.78 -32.47
CA PRO A 216 -10.65 16.08 -33.75
C PRO A 216 -11.64 14.91 -33.91
N ASP A 217 -12.07 14.29 -32.81
CA ASP A 217 -12.98 13.12 -32.80
C ASP A 217 -14.47 13.52 -32.69
N ALA A 218 -14.80 14.80 -32.88
CA ALA A 218 -16.14 15.36 -32.67
C ALA A 218 -17.03 15.26 -33.93
N ASP A 219 -17.01 14.12 -34.62
CA ASP A 219 -17.78 13.91 -35.84
C ASP A 219 -18.81 12.76 -35.71
N GLU A 220 -19.71 12.69 -36.68
CA GLU A 220 -20.78 11.68 -36.69
C GLU A 220 -20.24 10.26 -36.99
N ALA A 221 -19.11 10.14 -37.70
CA ALA A 221 -18.52 8.85 -38.01
C ALA A 221 -17.93 8.20 -36.74
N ALA A 222 -17.22 8.97 -35.91
CA ALA A 222 -16.66 8.58 -34.64
C ALA A 222 -17.76 8.20 -33.63
N GLU A 223 -18.86 8.96 -33.58
CA GLU A 223 -20.00 8.63 -32.72
C GLU A 223 -20.65 7.31 -33.14
N ARG A 224 -20.92 7.12 -34.44
CA ARG A 224 -21.48 5.86 -34.97
C ARG A 224 -20.55 4.67 -34.72
N ALA A 225 -19.24 4.85 -34.91
CA ALA A 225 -18.25 3.81 -34.65
C ALA A 225 -18.21 3.43 -33.15
N ALA A 226 -18.23 4.40 -32.24
CA ALA A 226 -18.27 4.17 -30.81
C ALA A 226 -19.57 3.49 -30.36
N ALA A 227 -20.72 3.91 -30.90
CA ALA A 227 -22.02 3.29 -30.64
C ALA A 227 -22.08 1.84 -31.17
N GLY A 228 -21.55 1.59 -32.37
CA GLY A 228 -21.43 0.25 -32.93
C GLY A 228 -20.55 -0.66 -32.08
N ARG A 229 -19.39 -0.18 -31.62
CA ARG A 229 -18.51 -0.93 -30.71
C ARG A 229 -19.19 -1.25 -29.37
N LEU A 230 -19.91 -0.29 -28.79
CA LEU A 230 -20.65 -0.51 -27.54
C LEU A 230 -21.75 -1.58 -27.73
N SER A 231 -22.50 -1.52 -28.82
CA SER A 231 -23.53 -2.51 -29.13
C SER A 231 -22.93 -3.92 -29.26
N ALA A 232 -21.84 -4.06 -30.01
CA ALA A 232 -21.12 -5.32 -30.15
C ALA A 232 -20.62 -5.86 -28.80
N LEU A 233 -20.02 -5.00 -27.96
CA LEU A 233 -19.54 -5.39 -26.62
C LEU A 233 -20.68 -5.81 -25.68
N ARG A 234 -21.83 -5.13 -25.71
CA ARG A 234 -23.01 -5.53 -24.90
C ARG A 234 -23.56 -6.88 -25.34
N GLY A 235 -23.66 -7.12 -26.64
CA GLY A 235 -24.04 -8.44 -27.18
C GLY A 235 -23.08 -9.54 -26.76
N PHE A 236 -21.77 -9.28 -26.89
CA PHE A 236 -20.72 -10.21 -26.46
C PHE A 236 -20.74 -10.46 -24.94
N ALA A 237 -20.99 -9.43 -24.12
CA ALA A 237 -21.10 -9.58 -22.67
C ALA A 237 -22.23 -10.52 -22.24
N GLY A 238 -23.33 -10.55 -23.00
CA GLY A 238 -24.40 -11.53 -22.82
C GLY A 238 -23.93 -12.98 -23.06
N ALA A 239 -23.19 -13.20 -24.13
CA ALA A 239 -22.61 -14.52 -24.43
C ALA A 239 -21.60 -14.95 -23.35
N VAL A 240 -20.63 -14.08 -23.01
CA VAL A 240 -19.59 -14.37 -22.01
C VAL A 240 -20.18 -14.72 -20.65
N ARG A 241 -21.32 -14.15 -20.25
CA ARG A 241 -21.99 -14.53 -18.99
C ARG A 241 -22.31 -16.03 -18.95
N THR A 242 -22.83 -16.56 -20.06
CA THR A 242 -23.15 -17.99 -20.20
C THR A 242 -21.87 -18.84 -20.20
N ASP A 243 -20.81 -18.35 -20.84
CA ASP A 243 -19.52 -19.06 -20.86
C ASP A 243 -18.85 -19.08 -19.47
N VAL A 244 -18.98 -18.00 -18.70
CA VAL A 244 -18.50 -17.91 -17.30
C VAL A 244 -19.25 -18.90 -16.40
N GLU A 245 -20.57 -19.05 -16.57
CA GLU A 245 -21.35 -20.06 -15.85
C GLU A 245 -20.93 -21.48 -16.21
N THR A 246 -20.65 -21.74 -17.49
CA THR A 246 -20.14 -23.03 -17.97
C THR A 246 -18.78 -23.35 -17.34
N LEU A 247 -17.86 -22.38 -17.30
CA LEU A 247 -16.55 -22.55 -16.64
C LEU A 247 -16.68 -22.83 -15.15
N ARG A 248 -17.56 -22.13 -14.44
CA ARG A 248 -17.84 -22.41 -13.02
C ARG A 248 -18.34 -23.84 -12.81
N GLY A 249 -19.24 -24.31 -13.68
CA GLY A 249 -19.72 -25.69 -13.65
C GLY A 249 -18.61 -26.72 -13.86
N LEU A 250 -17.67 -26.46 -14.77
CA LEU A 250 -16.51 -27.32 -15.02
C LEU A 250 -15.51 -27.30 -13.85
N ASP A 251 -15.27 -26.14 -13.23
CA ASP A 251 -14.43 -26.03 -12.03
C ASP A 251 -15.03 -26.81 -10.85
N ASP A 252 -16.36 -26.75 -10.67
CA ASP A 252 -17.08 -27.54 -9.67
C ASP A 252 -17.02 -29.05 -9.95
N ALA A 253 -17.17 -29.45 -11.22
CA ALA A 253 -17.02 -30.84 -11.62
C ALA A 253 -15.61 -31.36 -11.36
N LEU A 254 -14.58 -30.55 -11.64
CA LEU A 254 -13.18 -30.90 -11.39
C LEU A 254 -12.92 -31.11 -9.89
N ARG A 255 -13.47 -30.23 -9.04
CA ARG A 255 -13.38 -30.35 -7.58
C ARG A 255 -14.00 -31.66 -7.09
N LYS A 256 -15.22 -31.99 -7.53
CA LYS A 256 -15.91 -33.24 -7.19
C LYS A 256 -15.15 -34.47 -7.65
N ALA A 257 -14.61 -34.46 -8.88
CA ALA A 257 -13.80 -35.56 -9.39
C ALA A 257 -12.51 -35.75 -8.56
N TRP A 258 -11.88 -34.66 -8.12
CA TRP A 258 -10.70 -34.73 -7.27
C TRP A 258 -11.01 -35.30 -5.87
N GLU A 259 -12.14 -34.92 -5.28
CA GLU A 259 -12.64 -35.51 -4.02
C GLU A 259 -12.89 -37.01 -4.16
N GLN A 260 -13.57 -37.44 -5.24
CA GLN A 260 -13.83 -38.85 -5.53
C GLN A 260 -12.55 -39.66 -5.74
N ARG A 261 -11.58 -39.11 -6.47
CA ARG A 261 -10.24 -39.69 -6.65
C ARG A 261 -9.53 -39.85 -5.31
N THR A 262 -9.57 -38.82 -4.45
CA THR A 262 -8.92 -38.84 -3.14
C THR A 262 -9.53 -39.89 -2.23
N GLU A 263 -10.86 -40.05 -2.24
CA GLU A 263 -11.54 -41.09 -1.48
C GLU A 263 -11.22 -42.50 -1.98
N ALA A 264 -11.12 -42.72 -3.30
CA ALA A 264 -10.65 -43.99 -3.87
C ALA A 264 -9.20 -44.31 -3.42
N ALA A 265 -8.30 -43.32 -3.46
CA ALA A 265 -6.92 -43.49 -2.99
C ALA A 265 -6.85 -43.81 -1.48
N ARG A 266 -7.72 -43.19 -0.67
CA ARG A 266 -7.81 -43.43 0.77
C ARG A 266 -8.25 -44.86 1.09
N ARG A 267 -9.20 -45.42 0.33
CA ARG A 267 -9.67 -46.80 0.49
C ARG A 267 -8.62 -47.84 0.07
N LEU A 268 -7.77 -47.51 -0.91
CA LEU A 268 -6.69 -48.38 -1.37
C LEU A 268 -5.52 -48.49 -0.35
N ALA A 269 -5.17 -47.40 0.32
CA ALA A 269 -4.03 -47.35 1.25
C ALA A 269 -3.97 -48.46 2.32
N PRO A 270 -5.05 -48.76 3.09
CA PRO A 270 -5.02 -49.84 4.09
C PRO A 270 -4.91 -51.23 3.45
N LEU A 271 -5.42 -51.41 2.22
CA LEU A 271 -5.30 -52.68 1.49
C LEU A 271 -3.85 -52.93 1.08
N ASP A 272 -3.13 -51.92 0.59
CA ASP A 272 -1.71 -52.05 0.21
C ASP A 272 -0.79 -52.29 1.43
N ALA A 273 -1.13 -51.75 2.59
CA ALA A 273 -0.35 -51.91 3.82
C ALA A 273 -0.52 -53.29 4.49
N LEU A 274 -1.59 -54.02 4.16
CA LEU A 274 -1.90 -55.30 4.79
C LEU A 274 -0.94 -56.39 4.30
N ALA A 275 -0.10 -56.95 5.19
CA ALA A 275 0.85 -58.00 4.87
C ALA A 275 0.97 -59.04 6.00
N MET A 276 1.10 -60.32 5.63
CA MET A 276 1.32 -61.40 6.60
C MET A 276 2.73 -61.33 7.20
N PRO A 277 2.88 -61.37 8.53
CA PRO A 277 4.18 -61.44 9.18
C PRO A 277 4.98 -62.69 8.78
N ARG A 278 6.30 -62.55 8.62
CA ARG A 278 7.20 -63.63 8.18
C ARG A 278 7.26 -64.84 9.13
N GLU A 279 6.86 -64.66 10.38
CA GLU A 279 6.86 -65.70 11.42
C GLU A 279 5.66 -66.66 11.34
N VAL A 280 4.54 -66.25 10.73
CA VAL A 280 3.31 -67.04 10.68
C VAL A 280 3.48 -68.37 9.94
N PRO A 281 4.15 -68.46 8.77
CA PRO A 281 4.25 -69.71 8.02
C PRO A 281 4.99 -70.85 8.76
N VAL A 282 5.90 -70.52 9.68
CA VAL A 282 6.75 -71.50 10.38
C VAL A 282 6.23 -71.85 11.78
N LEU A 283 5.36 -71.01 12.36
CA LEU A 283 4.91 -71.11 13.75
C LEU A 283 4.16 -72.43 14.05
N ALA A 284 3.35 -72.90 13.10
CA ALA A 284 2.62 -74.16 13.24
C ALA A 284 3.55 -75.39 13.28
N ALA A 285 4.66 -75.36 12.53
CA ALA A 285 5.68 -76.41 12.60
C ALA A 285 6.43 -76.35 13.94
N THR A 286 6.85 -75.15 14.35
CA THR A 286 7.54 -74.92 15.64
C THR A 286 6.72 -75.41 16.85
N LEU A 287 5.41 -75.17 16.88
CA LEU A 287 4.53 -75.64 17.96
C LEU A 287 4.46 -77.17 18.04
N ARG A 288 4.37 -77.86 16.88
CA ARG A 288 4.34 -79.32 16.83
C ARG A 288 5.66 -79.93 17.30
N ASP A 289 6.78 -79.40 16.81
CA ASP A 289 8.11 -79.93 17.12
C ASP A 289 8.44 -79.78 18.62
N ILE A 290 8.14 -78.62 19.20
CA ILE A 290 8.34 -78.37 20.64
C ILE A 290 7.37 -79.22 21.49
N GLY A 291 6.11 -79.40 21.04
CA GLY A 291 5.15 -80.26 21.73
C GLY A 291 5.62 -81.72 21.81
N ALA A 292 6.09 -82.27 20.69
CA ALA A 292 6.66 -83.62 20.65
C ALA A 292 7.93 -83.74 21.54
N GLU A 293 8.75 -82.69 21.61
CA GLU A 293 9.91 -82.66 22.50
C GLU A 293 9.49 -82.71 23.98
N VAL A 294 8.47 -81.94 24.39
CA VAL A 294 7.97 -81.95 25.78
C VAL A 294 7.45 -83.34 26.15
N GLU A 295 6.65 -83.98 25.30
CA GLU A 295 6.14 -85.33 25.53
C GLU A 295 7.28 -86.35 25.70
N ALA A 296 8.28 -86.31 24.82
CA ALA A 296 9.44 -87.19 24.90
C ALA A 296 10.24 -86.99 26.19
N ARG A 297 10.44 -85.73 26.64
CA ARG A 297 11.15 -85.42 27.89
C ARG A 297 10.35 -85.80 29.13
N ALA A 298 9.02 -85.70 29.08
CA ALA A 298 8.14 -86.12 30.17
C ALA A 298 8.20 -87.65 30.37
N ALA A 299 8.16 -88.41 29.27
CA ALA A 299 8.29 -89.87 29.30
C ALA A 299 9.65 -90.31 29.87
N GLU A 300 10.74 -89.64 29.47
CA GLU A 300 12.09 -89.89 29.99
C GLU A 300 12.19 -89.61 31.50
N LEU A 301 11.66 -88.48 31.97
CA LEU A 301 11.64 -88.15 33.39
C LEU A 301 10.86 -89.17 34.20
N HIS A 302 9.69 -89.60 33.73
CA HIS A 302 8.88 -90.62 34.40
C HIS A 302 9.62 -91.96 34.52
N ARG A 303 10.36 -92.39 33.49
CA ARG A 303 11.18 -93.60 33.54
C ARG A 303 12.29 -93.49 34.59
N LEU A 304 13.01 -92.37 34.61
CA LEU A 304 14.13 -92.15 35.54
C LEU A 304 13.67 -91.94 37.00
N ASP A 305 12.47 -91.40 37.21
CA ASP A 305 11.81 -91.35 38.53
C ASP A 305 11.61 -92.77 39.09
N ALA A 306 11.11 -93.70 38.25
CA ALA A 306 10.92 -95.10 38.66
C ALA A 306 12.25 -95.82 38.94
N GLU A 307 13.31 -95.53 38.16
CA GLU A 307 14.65 -96.08 38.39
C GLU A 307 15.29 -95.58 39.70
N GLU A 308 15.15 -94.29 40.04
CA GLU A 308 15.61 -93.75 41.33
C GLU A 308 14.89 -94.42 42.50
N GLN A 309 13.56 -94.54 42.40
CA GLN A 309 12.74 -95.15 43.44
C GLN A 309 13.13 -96.61 43.67
N HIS A 310 13.29 -97.38 42.59
CA HIS A 310 13.71 -98.79 42.68
C HIS A 310 15.11 -98.93 43.32
N ALA A 311 16.07 -98.11 42.92
CA ALA A 311 17.42 -98.15 43.48
C ALA A 311 17.46 -97.77 44.97
N HIS A 312 16.56 -96.89 45.42
CA HIS A 312 16.43 -96.52 46.83
C HIS A 312 15.79 -97.64 47.67
N GLU A 313 14.77 -98.30 47.13
CA GLU A 313 14.11 -99.45 47.77
C GLU A 313 15.07 -100.65 47.95
N GLU A 314 15.92 -100.94 46.96
CA GLU A 314 16.95 -101.98 47.06
C GLU A 314 18.01 -101.66 48.12
N LEU A 315 18.43 -100.39 48.23
CA LEU A 315 19.37 -99.96 49.27
C LEU A 315 18.77 -100.13 50.68
N ALA A 316 17.48 -99.83 50.86
CA ALA A 316 16.80 -99.94 52.15
C ALA A 316 16.72 -101.40 52.67
N LYS A 317 16.73 -102.39 51.78
CA LYS A 317 16.68 -103.83 52.15
C LYS A 317 17.98 -104.37 52.74
N LEU A 318 19.12 -103.70 52.53
CA LEU A 318 20.45 -104.22 52.85
C LEU A 318 20.94 -103.94 54.29
N GLY A 319 20.12 -103.30 55.12
CA GLY A 319 20.39 -103.10 56.55
C GLY A 319 21.35 -101.94 56.88
N ASP A 320 21.66 -101.77 58.18
CA ASP A 320 22.50 -100.66 58.67
C ASP A 320 23.99 -101.01 58.59
N LYS A 321 24.70 -100.29 57.71
CA LYS A 321 26.16 -100.34 57.52
C LYS A 321 26.93 -100.15 58.83
N ALA A 322 26.44 -99.31 59.74
CA ALA A 322 27.09 -99.06 61.02
C ALA A 322 27.05 -100.29 61.93
N ALA A 323 25.93 -101.03 61.95
CA ALA A 323 25.78 -102.25 62.73
C ALA A 323 26.69 -103.38 62.21
N LEU A 324 26.78 -103.56 60.90
CA LEU A 324 27.66 -104.56 60.27
C LEU A 324 29.14 -104.28 60.56
N THR A 325 29.55 -103.01 60.52
CA THR A 325 30.94 -102.61 60.83
C THR A 325 31.31 -102.85 62.30
N ALA A 326 30.35 -102.68 63.22
CA ALA A 326 30.56 -102.92 64.65
C ALA A 326 30.74 -104.41 64.98
N ALA A 327 29.98 -105.29 64.30
CA ALA A 327 30.05 -106.73 64.49
C ALA A 327 31.43 -107.31 64.08
N LEU A 328 32.00 -106.83 62.96
CA LEU A 328 33.32 -107.27 62.50
C LEU A 328 34.44 -106.98 63.53
N ARG A 329 34.38 -105.82 64.20
CA ARG A 329 35.35 -105.44 65.25
C ARG A 329 35.28 -106.33 66.49
N ALA A 330 34.12 -106.86 66.83
CA ALA A 330 33.95 -107.74 67.99
C ALA A 330 34.59 -109.12 67.76
N ILE A 331 34.54 -109.63 66.53
CA ILE A 331 35.19 -110.89 66.14
C ILE A 331 36.71 -110.79 66.31
N ASP A 332 37.31 -109.70 65.83
CA ASP A 332 38.76 -109.47 65.90
C ASP A 332 39.32 -109.48 67.34
N GLU A 333 38.57 -108.93 68.29
CA GLU A 333 38.99 -108.87 69.71
C GLU A 333 38.90 -110.24 70.39
N HIS A 334 37.88 -111.04 70.07
CA HIS A 334 37.67 -112.36 70.64
C HIS A 334 38.79 -113.35 70.25
N GLU A 335 39.22 -113.34 68.98
CA GLU A 335 40.32 -114.19 68.49
C GLU A 335 41.64 -113.86 69.21
N ARG A 336 41.89 -112.57 69.44
CA ARG A 336 43.11 -112.08 70.07
C ARG A 336 43.23 -112.51 71.53
N LEU A 337 42.14 -112.45 72.29
CA LEU A 337 42.10 -112.87 73.70
C LEU A 337 42.28 -114.39 73.85
N THR A 338 41.64 -115.17 72.98
CA THR A 338 41.72 -116.65 72.99
C THR A 338 43.15 -117.16 72.80
N ALA A 339 43.90 -116.54 71.89
CA ALA A 339 45.30 -116.88 71.65
C ALA A 339 46.22 -116.59 72.86
N ALA A 340 45.94 -115.54 73.63
CA ALA A 340 46.72 -115.18 74.82
C ALA A 340 46.47 -116.14 75.99
N HIS A 341 45.20 -116.49 76.25
CA HIS A 341 44.82 -117.44 77.30
C HIS A 341 45.49 -118.81 77.13
N THR A 342 45.50 -119.33 75.89
CA THR A 342 46.10 -120.65 75.58
C THR A 342 47.58 -120.73 75.98
N ARG A 343 48.33 -119.62 75.85
CA ARG A 343 49.75 -119.58 76.23
C ARG A 343 49.93 -119.59 77.75
N ALA A 344 49.14 -118.81 78.48
CA ALA A 344 49.23 -118.71 79.93
C ALA A 344 48.90 -120.03 80.65
N VAL A 345 47.90 -120.79 80.15
CA VAL A 345 47.58 -122.13 80.69
C VAL A 345 48.77 -123.08 80.59
N SER A 346 49.48 -123.11 79.46
CA SER A 346 50.64 -123.98 79.28
C SER A 346 51.82 -123.64 80.20
N ASP A 347 51.99 -122.36 80.53
CA ASP A 347 53.00 -121.92 81.49
C ASP A 347 52.67 -122.33 82.93
N ALA A 348 51.39 -122.28 83.33
CA ALA A 348 50.91 -122.70 84.65
C ALA A 348 51.14 -124.19 84.91
N GLU A 349 50.77 -125.05 83.96
CA GLU A 349 50.94 -126.51 84.07
C GLU A 349 52.40 -126.92 84.29
N ARG A 350 53.32 -126.26 83.58
CA ARG A 350 54.76 -126.53 83.67
C ARG A 350 55.32 -126.18 85.06
N ALA A 351 54.89 -125.05 85.62
CA ALA A 351 55.35 -124.60 86.92
C ALA A 351 54.78 -125.47 88.07
N ALA A 352 53.53 -125.94 87.95
CA ALA A 352 52.92 -126.85 88.92
C ALA A 352 53.63 -128.23 88.97
N GLY A 353 54.01 -128.78 87.81
CA GLY A 353 54.76 -130.03 87.73
C GLY A 353 56.13 -129.98 88.42
N GLU A 354 56.85 -128.86 88.30
CA GLU A 354 58.14 -128.67 88.96
C GLU A 354 58.01 -128.60 90.49
N LEU A 355 56.98 -127.90 91.00
CA LEU A 355 56.70 -127.79 92.43
C LEU A 355 56.44 -129.15 93.08
N SER A 356 55.56 -129.97 92.48
CA SER A 356 55.19 -131.29 93.03
C SER A 356 56.41 -132.20 93.25
N ARG A 357 57.34 -132.23 92.27
CA ARG A 357 58.58 -133.00 92.37
C ARG A 357 59.45 -132.56 93.55
N LEU A 358 59.65 -131.26 93.71
CA LEU A 358 60.52 -130.70 94.77
C LEU A 358 59.91 -130.83 96.18
N THR A 359 58.57 -130.88 96.29
CA THR A 359 57.88 -131.13 97.56
C THR A 359 58.18 -132.54 98.08
N ALA A 360 58.15 -133.55 97.20
CA ALA A 360 58.46 -134.93 97.57
C ALA A 360 59.92 -135.07 98.06
N GLU A 361 60.88 -134.52 97.30
CA GLU A 361 62.30 -134.56 97.67
C GLU A 361 62.56 -133.92 99.05
N ALA A 362 61.88 -132.82 99.38
CA ALA A 362 62.05 -132.13 100.67
C ALA A 362 61.52 -132.96 101.85
N ALA A 363 60.41 -133.69 101.66
CA ALA A 363 59.83 -134.55 102.69
C ALA A 363 60.73 -135.77 103.00
N ASP A 364 61.31 -136.38 101.96
CA ASP A 364 62.23 -137.51 102.10
C ASP A 364 63.49 -137.12 102.88
N ALA A 365 64.07 -135.97 102.57
CA ALA A 365 65.26 -135.46 103.25
C ALA A 365 65.02 -135.15 104.74
N ALA A 366 63.85 -134.62 105.09
CA ALA A 366 63.46 -134.37 106.47
C ALA A 366 63.30 -135.67 107.28
N THR A 367 62.73 -136.72 106.66
CA THR A 367 62.53 -138.03 107.30
C THR A 367 63.87 -138.71 107.60
N ALA A 368 64.81 -138.65 106.66
CA ALA A 368 66.16 -139.21 106.83
C ALA A 368 66.93 -138.54 107.97
N LEU A 369 66.79 -137.23 108.13
CA LEU A 369 67.39 -136.47 109.23
C LEU A 369 66.87 -136.94 110.60
N ALA A 370 65.55 -137.02 110.77
CA ALA A 370 64.94 -137.45 112.03
C ALA A 370 65.26 -138.91 112.40
N ALA A 371 65.53 -139.77 111.42
CA ALA A 371 65.98 -141.14 111.66
C ALA A 371 67.42 -141.17 112.23
N ALA A 372 68.33 -140.38 111.64
CA ALA A 372 69.73 -140.32 112.06
C ALA A 372 69.91 -139.75 113.48
N GLU A 373 69.08 -138.79 113.89
CA GLU A 373 69.11 -138.21 115.24
C GLU A 373 68.77 -139.24 116.33
N ARG A 374 67.66 -139.96 116.12
CA ARG A 374 67.17 -140.99 117.05
C ARG A 374 68.18 -142.11 117.26
N ASP A 375 68.84 -142.54 116.18
CA ASP A 375 69.80 -143.64 116.23
C ASP A 375 71.05 -143.26 117.04
N ARG A 376 71.54 -142.03 116.90
CA ARG A 376 72.65 -141.50 117.70
C ARG A 376 72.31 -141.42 119.19
N ASP A 377 71.12 -140.94 119.55
CA ASP A 377 70.72 -140.83 120.95
C ASP A 377 70.58 -142.20 121.63
N ARG A 378 69.97 -143.16 120.92
CA ARG A 378 69.84 -144.54 121.39
C ARG A 378 71.21 -145.18 121.69
N LEU A 379 72.20 -144.97 120.82
CA LEU A 379 73.54 -145.54 120.99
C LEU A 379 74.34 -144.86 122.11
N ARG A 380 74.13 -143.56 122.36
CA ARG A 380 74.77 -142.83 123.46
C ARG A 380 74.32 -143.37 124.83
N ASP A 381 73.02 -143.54 124.99
CA ASP A 381 72.44 -143.95 126.28
C ASP A 381 72.84 -145.40 126.64
N ALA A 382 72.90 -146.28 125.64
CA ALA A 382 73.42 -147.65 125.81
C ALA A 382 74.89 -147.69 126.26
N HIS A 383 75.72 -146.78 125.73
CA HIS A 383 77.14 -146.70 126.08
C HIS A 383 77.37 -146.29 127.55
N ALA A 384 76.54 -145.38 128.07
CA ALA A 384 76.61 -144.92 129.46
C ALA A 384 76.16 -145.99 130.48
N ALA A 385 75.11 -146.75 130.16
CA ALA A 385 74.58 -147.79 131.04
C ALA A 385 75.57 -148.94 131.30
N ALA A 386 76.38 -149.30 130.31
CA ALA A 386 77.37 -150.37 130.43
C ALA A 386 78.55 -150.03 131.38
N ASP A 387 78.85 -148.74 131.61
CA ASP A 387 80.00 -148.33 132.43
C ASP A 387 79.74 -148.41 133.95
N ILE A 388 78.51 -148.08 134.37
CA ILE A 388 78.10 -148.05 135.78
C ILE A 388 78.03 -149.47 136.36
N GLY A 389 77.56 -150.41 135.56
CA GLY A 389 77.32 -151.78 136.00
C GLY A 389 78.55 -152.57 136.44
N GLY A 390 79.71 -152.30 135.85
CA GLY A 390 80.95 -153.03 136.16
C GLY A 390 81.57 -152.76 137.53
N ARG A 391 80.99 -151.86 138.35
CA ARG A 391 81.62 -151.37 139.61
C ARG A 391 80.89 -151.75 140.90
N LEU A 392 79.78 -152.48 140.83
CA LEU A 392 78.99 -152.87 142.00
C LEU A 392 79.59 -154.12 142.70
N ILE A 393 79.50 -154.18 144.03
CA ILE A 393 80.00 -155.31 144.84
C ILE A 393 78.92 -155.68 145.86
N VAL A 394 78.65 -156.98 146.04
CA VAL A 394 77.65 -157.48 147.01
C VAL A 394 78.14 -157.23 148.44
N GLY A 395 77.27 -156.68 149.29
CA GLY A 395 77.58 -156.34 150.67
C GLY A 395 78.06 -154.91 150.89
N GLU A 396 78.47 -154.18 149.85
CA GLU A 396 78.76 -152.75 149.94
C GLU A 396 77.54 -151.90 149.53
N PRO A 397 77.36 -150.70 150.11
CA PRO A 397 76.30 -149.78 149.71
C PRO A 397 76.55 -149.28 148.28
N CYS A 398 75.52 -149.41 147.43
CA CYS A 398 75.55 -148.93 146.05
C CYS A 398 75.94 -147.43 145.98
N PRO A 399 76.88 -147.01 145.10
CA PRO A 399 77.34 -145.62 145.04
C PRO A 399 76.28 -144.63 144.54
N THR A 400 75.18 -145.10 143.93
CA THR A 400 74.09 -144.24 143.46
C THR A 400 72.94 -144.15 144.47
N CYS A 401 72.60 -145.25 145.14
CA CYS A 401 71.40 -145.32 145.99
C CYS A 401 71.66 -145.72 147.46
N LEU A 402 72.91 -146.01 147.84
CA LEU A 402 73.40 -146.33 149.20
C LEU A 402 72.75 -147.54 149.90
N ARG A 403 71.81 -148.22 149.24
CA ARG A 403 71.30 -149.52 149.70
C ARG A 403 72.37 -150.57 149.51
N THR A 404 72.53 -151.42 150.52
CA THR A 404 73.41 -152.57 150.45
C THR A 404 72.98 -153.47 149.31
N VAL A 405 73.93 -153.76 148.42
CA VAL A 405 73.68 -154.58 147.24
C VAL A 405 73.54 -156.04 147.70
N THR A 406 72.35 -156.62 147.49
CA THR A 406 72.04 -158.02 147.83
C THR A 406 72.28 -158.98 146.67
N GLU A 407 72.30 -158.49 145.43
CA GLU A 407 72.61 -159.28 144.24
C GLU A 407 73.14 -158.37 143.12
N LEU A 408 74.09 -158.88 142.34
CA LEU A 408 74.69 -158.14 141.22
C LEU A 408 73.82 -158.23 139.96
N PRO A 409 73.33 -157.10 139.40
CA PRO A 409 72.59 -157.10 138.15
C PRO A 409 73.49 -157.46 136.95
N HIS A 410 72.90 -158.09 135.93
CA HIS A 410 73.62 -158.41 134.71
C HIS A 410 73.76 -157.18 133.80
N HIS A 411 74.95 -156.99 133.22
CA HIS A 411 75.26 -155.86 132.34
C HIS A 411 75.79 -156.34 130.97
N PRO A 412 75.20 -155.90 129.84
CA PRO A 412 75.66 -156.23 128.49
C PRO A 412 76.86 -155.38 128.04
N ALA A 413 77.59 -155.84 127.00
CA ALA A 413 78.84 -155.26 126.50
C ALA A 413 78.70 -153.89 125.78
N ARG A 414 79.81 -153.13 125.68
CA ARG A 414 79.88 -151.76 125.10
C ARG A 414 79.69 -151.72 123.55
N THR A 415 79.00 -150.68 123.03
CA THR A 415 78.65 -150.44 121.59
C THR A 415 79.39 -149.23 120.93
N ASP A 416 79.48 -149.15 119.58
CA ASP A 416 80.19 -148.09 118.79
C ASP A 416 79.30 -146.87 118.42
N LEU A 417 79.57 -145.71 119.02
CA LEU A 417 78.84 -144.44 118.84
C LEU A 417 79.33 -143.61 117.63
N GLY A 418 80.54 -143.86 117.11
CA GLY A 418 81.18 -142.97 116.12
C GLY A 418 80.53 -143.01 114.74
N THR A 419 79.94 -144.14 114.37
CA THR A 419 79.31 -144.32 113.05
C THR A 419 78.00 -143.52 112.93
N ALA A 420 77.18 -143.47 113.98
CA ALA A 420 75.91 -142.75 113.98
C ALA A 420 76.07 -141.21 113.85
N GLN A 421 77.16 -140.64 114.39
CA GLN A 421 77.41 -139.20 114.29
C GLN A 421 77.67 -138.72 112.86
N ARG A 422 78.36 -139.52 112.01
CA ARG A 422 78.61 -139.14 110.61
C ARG A 422 77.35 -139.19 109.75
N VAL A 423 76.46 -140.14 110.01
CA VAL A 423 75.17 -140.28 109.29
C VAL A 423 74.30 -139.04 109.52
N LEU A 424 74.25 -138.53 110.75
CA LEU A 424 73.50 -137.32 111.09
C LEU A 424 74.02 -136.07 110.34
N ALA A 425 75.34 -135.89 110.26
CA ALA A 425 75.94 -134.75 109.58
C ALA A 425 75.69 -134.76 108.05
N ALA A 426 75.54 -135.94 107.45
CA ALA A 426 75.15 -136.06 106.04
C ALA A 426 73.67 -135.72 105.82
N ALA A 427 72.78 -136.21 106.69
CA ALA A 427 71.35 -135.96 106.59
C ALA A 427 70.97 -134.48 106.77
N LEU A 428 71.68 -133.75 107.65
CA LEU A 428 71.48 -132.31 107.86
C LEU A 428 71.70 -131.48 106.58
N ARG A 429 72.78 -131.77 105.84
CA ARG A 429 73.13 -131.01 104.61
C ARG A 429 72.11 -131.23 103.50
N ALA A 430 71.67 -132.47 103.30
CA ALA A 430 70.67 -132.80 102.29
C ALA A 430 69.32 -132.12 102.57
N ALA A 431 68.89 -132.05 103.84
CA ALA A 431 67.63 -131.40 104.21
C ALA A 431 67.64 -129.88 103.96
N GLU A 432 68.79 -129.22 104.09
CA GLU A 432 68.92 -127.78 103.83
C GLU A 432 68.78 -127.45 102.35
N GLU A 433 69.55 -128.12 101.49
CA GLU A 433 69.59 -127.86 100.06
C GLU A 433 68.21 -128.05 99.39
N THR A 434 67.49 -129.08 99.81
CA THR A 434 66.18 -129.40 99.23
C THR A 434 65.11 -128.37 99.60
N ARG A 435 65.21 -127.77 100.79
CA ARG A 435 64.26 -126.76 101.28
C ARG A 435 64.31 -125.47 100.47
N THR A 436 65.52 -125.02 100.13
CA THR A 436 65.72 -123.81 99.32
C THR A 436 65.13 -123.94 97.93
N ARG A 437 65.31 -125.11 97.28
CA ARG A 437 64.75 -125.37 95.95
C ARG A 437 63.22 -125.41 95.96
N HIS A 438 62.64 -126.07 96.95
CA HIS A 438 61.19 -126.11 97.14
C HIS A 438 60.58 -124.71 97.28
N GLY A 439 61.19 -123.85 98.11
CA GLY A 439 60.72 -122.48 98.31
C GLY A 439 60.65 -121.64 97.03
N SER A 440 61.61 -121.80 96.12
CA SER A 440 61.62 -121.07 94.84
C SER A 440 60.55 -121.57 93.86
N ALA A 441 60.23 -122.87 93.88
CA ALA A 441 59.24 -123.46 92.98
C ALA A 441 57.80 -123.08 93.36
N VAL A 442 57.51 -122.91 94.66
CA VAL A 442 56.18 -122.49 95.15
C VAL A 442 55.77 -121.15 94.54
N THR A 443 56.67 -120.16 94.55
CA THR A 443 56.37 -118.81 94.05
C THR A 443 56.09 -118.80 92.54
N ARG A 444 56.86 -119.57 91.75
CA ARG A 444 56.69 -119.61 90.30
C ARG A 444 55.35 -120.22 89.89
N ALA A 445 54.92 -121.30 90.54
CA ALA A 445 53.65 -121.95 90.26
C ALA A 445 52.45 -121.03 90.54
N ALA A 446 52.49 -120.26 91.63
CA ALA A 446 51.40 -119.36 92.01
C ALA A 446 51.19 -118.19 91.03
N VAL A 447 52.27 -117.64 90.47
CA VAL A 447 52.18 -116.53 89.50
C VAL A 447 51.57 -117.01 88.18
N ALA A 448 52.08 -118.12 87.63
CA ALA A 448 51.62 -118.62 86.33
C ALA A 448 50.14 -119.04 86.33
N ALA A 449 49.64 -119.60 87.45
CA ALA A 449 48.23 -119.96 87.58
C ALA A 449 47.30 -118.72 87.55
N ARG A 450 47.70 -117.63 88.21
CA ARG A 450 46.90 -116.39 88.27
C ARG A 450 46.74 -115.74 86.90
N ASP A 451 47.81 -115.71 86.10
CA ASP A 451 47.79 -115.11 84.76
C ASP A 451 46.86 -115.86 83.80
N ALA A 452 46.76 -117.19 83.95
CA ALA A 452 45.84 -118.01 83.17
C ALA A 452 44.37 -117.71 83.52
N ASP A 453 44.03 -117.62 84.80
CA ASP A 453 42.67 -117.35 85.26
C ASP A 453 42.14 -115.96 84.85
N GLU A 454 43.01 -114.94 84.89
CA GLU A 454 42.63 -113.57 84.51
C GLU A 454 42.27 -113.46 83.01
N LEU A 455 42.98 -114.18 82.15
CA LEU A 455 42.69 -114.23 80.72
C LEU A 455 41.41 -115.04 80.41
N ALA A 456 41.14 -116.10 81.17
CA ALA A 456 39.89 -116.87 81.05
C ALA A 456 38.66 -116.01 81.33
N ALA A 457 38.71 -115.20 82.39
CA ALA A 457 37.62 -114.30 82.78
C ALA A 457 37.30 -113.25 81.69
N ARG A 458 38.32 -112.73 81.00
CA ARG A 458 38.14 -111.75 79.91
C ARG A 458 37.49 -112.35 78.67
N ILE A 459 37.78 -113.61 78.35
CA ILE A 459 37.13 -114.31 77.22
C ILE A 459 35.66 -114.59 77.55
N ALA A 460 35.36 -115.05 78.77
CA ALA A 460 33.99 -115.34 79.19
C ALA A 460 33.06 -114.11 79.19
N GLY A 461 33.62 -112.90 79.32
CA GLY A 461 32.87 -111.64 79.23
C GLY A 461 32.63 -111.11 77.81
N ALA A 462 33.22 -111.71 76.77
CA ALA A 462 33.10 -111.26 75.40
C ALA A 462 31.90 -111.92 74.67
N PRO A 463 31.18 -111.20 73.77
CA PRO A 463 30.14 -111.80 72.94
C PRO A 463 30.70 -112.91 72.03
N PRO A 464 29.93 -113.98 71.73
CA PRO A 464 30.39 -115.02 70.82
C PRO A 464 30.63 -114.45 69.41
N PRO A 465 31.75 -114.78 68.75
CA PRO A 465 32.05 -114.25 67.42
C PRO A 465 31.05 -114.79 66.38
N GLY A 466 30.52 -113.91 65.53
CA GLY A 466 29.65 -114.25 64.39
C GLY A 466 30.44 -114.71 63.15
N ASP A 467 29.75 -114.92 62.03
CA ASP A 467 30.36 -115.30 60.74
C ASP A 467 30.96 -114.08 60.01
N ARG A 468 32.29 -114.06 59.88
CA ARG A 468 33.06 -112.96 59.30
C ARG A 468 32.76 -112.75 57.81
N ASP A 469 32.71 -113.83 57.03
CA ASP A 469 32.57 -113.77 55.58
C ASP A 469 31.18 -113.24 55.18
N GLN A 470 30.16 -113.59 55.97
CA GLN A 470 28.79 -113.12 55.76
C GLN A 470 28.66 -111.60 55.97
N ILE A 471 29.31 -111.04 56.99
CA ILE A 471 29.24 -109.62 57.32
C ILE A 471 30.00 -108.78 56.28
N GLU A 472 31.16 -109.26 55.82
CA GLU A 472 31.95 -108.59 54.76
C GLU A 472 31.18 -108.55 53.43
N ALA A 473 30.54 -109.65 53.04
CA ALA A 473 29.72 -109.70 51.82
C ALA A 473 28.51 -108.74 51.86
N GLN A 474 27.85 -108.58 53.01
CA GLN A 474 26.74 -107.64 53.18
C GLN A 474 27.20 -106.18 53.07
N LEU A 475 28.38 -105.83 53.59
CA LEU A 475 28.93 -104.48 53.49
C LEU A 475 29.26 -104.07 52.04
N ASP A 476 29.74 -105.00 51.23
CA ASP A 476 30.03 -104.72 49.81
C ASP A 476 28.75 -104.61 48.97
N ALA A 477 27.71 -105.39 49.29
CA ALA A 477 26.39 -105.21 48.69
C ALA A 477 25.80 -103.82 48.98
N VAL A 478 25.92 -103.31 50.22
CA VAL A 478 25.47 -101.95 50.58
C VAL A 478 26.20 -100.88 49.76
N LYS A 479 27.53 -100.95 49.61
CA LYS A 479 28.31 -99.98 48.83
C LYS A 479 27.90 -99.96 47.35
N ALA A 480 27.63 -101.13 46.76
CA ALA A 480 27.20 -101.23 45.36
C ALA A 480 25.81 -100.60 45.14
N ALA A 481 24.89 -100.81 46.09
CA ALA A 481 23.57 -100.19 46.06
C ALA A 481 23.62 -98.66 46.25
N GLU A 482 24.45 -98.14 47.17
CA GLU A 482 24.66 -96.69 47.37
C GLU A 482 25.10 -95.98 46.07
N SER A 483 26.03 -96.59 45.33
CA SER A 483 26.53 -96.05 44.04
C SER A 483 25.45 -96.02 42.96
N THR A 484 24.59 -97.05 42.93
CA THR A 484 23.49 -97.17 41.96
C THR A 484 22.41 -96.11 42.22
N ALA A 485 21.99 -95.96 43.48
CA ALA A 485 21.02 -94.92 43.87
C ALA A 485 21.53 -93.50 43.59
N ALA A 486 22.81 -93.23 43.84
CA ALA A 486 23.41 -91.92 43.54
C ALA A 486 23.45 -91.61 42.04
N ARG A 487 23.63 -92.62 41.18
CA ARG A 487 23.62 -92.46 39.72
C ARG A 487 22.21 -92.18 39.19
N ALA A 488 21.21 -92.93 39.67
CA ALA A 488 19.81 -92.75 39.29
C ALA A 488 19.31 -91.34 39.66
N ARG A 489 19.63 -90.87 40.88
CA ARG A 489 19.29 -89.50 41.33
C ARG A 489 19.85 -88.40 40.44
N ARG A 490 21.12 -88.53 40.01
CA ARG A 490 21.75 -87.55 39.10
C ARG A 490 21.08 -87.55 37.72
N ALA A 491 20.79 -88.74 37.18
CA ALA A 491 20.13 -88.89 35.88
C ALA A 491 18.73 -88.26 35.90
N ARG A 492 17.93 -88.52 36.93
CA ARG A 492 16.62 -87.88 37.13
C ARG A 492 16.71 -86.35 37.17
N SER A 493 17.62 -85.80 37.97
CA SER A 493 17.76 -84.35 38.12
C SER A 493 18.04 -83.65 36.77
N ALA A 494 18.91 -84.25 35.95
CA ALA A 494 19.20 -83.76 34.60
C ALA A 494 17.97 -83.85 33.67
N ALA A 495 17.23 -84.96 33.70
CA ALA A 495 16.01 -85.12 32.92
C ALA A 495 14.89 -84.14 33.32
N ARG A 496 14.77 -83.84 34.62
CA ARG A 496 13.82 -82.84 35.12
C ARG A 496 14.13 -81.45 34.57
N SER A 497 15.39 -81.02 34.61
CA SER A 497 15.82 -79.73 34.04
C SER A 497 15.52 -79.66 32.54
N ALA A 498 15.80 -80.73 31.79
CA ALA A 498 15.53 -80.78 30.34
C ALA A 498 14.03 -80.71 30.01
N HIS A 499 13.18 -81.37 30.80
CA HIS A 499 11.72 -81.28 30.66
C HIS A 499 11.20 -79.86 30.97
N ASP A 500 11.67 -79.25 32.06
CA ASP A 500 11.27 -77.89 32.43
C ASP A 500 11.69 -76.85 31.37
N ASP A 501 12.85 -77.03 30.73
CA ASP A 501 13.33 -76.18 29.63
C ASP A 501 12.50 -76.35 28.35
N ALA A 502 12.12 -77.58 28.00
CA ALA A 502 11.22 -77.84 26.87
C ALA A 502 9.84 -77.21 27.10
N ARG A 503 9.31 -77.29 28.33
CA ARG A 503 8.01 -76.70 28.68
C ARG A 503 8.01 -75.18 28.58
N ARG A 504 9.06 -74.49 29.05
CA ARG A 504 9.18 -73.03 28.89
C ARG A 504 9.18 -72.60 27.43
N ARG A 505 9.91 -73.32 26.55
CA ARG A 505 9.91 -73.05 25.11
C ARG A 505 8.54 -73.28 24.46
N ALA A 506 7.76 -74.26 24.95
CA ALA A 506 6.40 -74.50 24.50
C ALA A 506 5.47 -73.34 24.85
N ASP A 507 5.53 -72.86 26.09
CA ASP A 507 4.74 -71.71 26.57
C ASP A 507 5.06 -70.43 25.76
N GLU A 508 6.35 -70.17 25.49
CA GLU A 508 6.79 -69.05 24.66
C GLU A 508 6.30 -69.15 23.20
N ALA A 509 6.31 -70.35 22.62
CA ALA A 509 5.77 -70.60 21.28
C ALA A 509 4.24 -70.40 21.23
N HIS A 510 3.52 -70.85 22.26
CA HIS A 510 2.07 -70.66 22.37
C HIS A 510 1.71 -69.18 22.52
N ALA A 511 2.44 -68.44 23.37
CA ALA A 511 2.26 -67.00 23.53
C ALA A 511 2.56 -66.21 22.23
N ARG A 512 3.52 -66.68 21.40
CA ARG A 512 3.75 -66.14 20.06
C ARG A 512 2.56 -66.38 19.12
N SER A 513 1.96 -67.57 19.15
CA SER A 513 0.75 -67.89 18.38
C SER A 513 -0.42 -66.99 18.74
N GLU A 514 -0.68 -66.79 20.03
CA GLU A 514 -1.74 -65.89 20.49
C GLU A 514 -1.51 -64.42 20.10
N ARG A 515 -0.25 -63.96 20.08
CA ARG A 515 0.07 -62.62 19.55
C ARG A 515 -0.17 -62.53 18.05
N ALA A 516 0.19 -63.56 17.29
CA ALA A 516 0.00 -63.59 15.85
C ALA A 516 -1.48 -63.65 15.44
N TRP A 517 -2.33 -64.33 16.22
CA TRP A 517 -3.80 -64.24 16.07
C TRP A 517 -4.35 -62.84 16.34
N ARG A 518 -3.93 -62.19 17.45
CA ARG A 518 -4.33 -60.81 17.73
C ARG A 518 -3.87 -59.82 16.65
N HIS A 519 -2.68 -60.06 16.07
CA HIS A 519 -2.19 -59.27 14.95
C HIS A 519 -3.10 -59.46 13.72
N LEU A 520 -3.51 -60.69 13.40
CA LEU A 520 -4.47 -60.92 12.32
C LEU A 520 -5.79 -60.19 12.55
N ASP A 521 -6.35 -60.27 13.76
CA ASP A 521 -7.60 -59.59 14.12
C ASP A 521 -7.46 -58.06 13.94
N THR A 522 -6.38 -57.48 14.47
CA THR A 522 -6.08 -56.04 14.34
C THR A 522 -5.89 -55.62 12.89
N ALA A 523 -5.15 -56.44 12.11
CA ALA A 523 -4.87 -56.17 10.71
C ALA A 523 -6.17 -56.23 9.88
N ARG A 524 -7.07 -57.17 10.20
CA ARG A 524 -8.40 -57.26 9.59
C ARG A 524 -9.27 -56.06 9.94
N ASP A 525 -9.28 -55.62 11.19
CA ASP A 525 -10.16 -54.52 11.64
C ASP A 525 -9.90 -53.21 10.86
N THR A 526 -8.67 -52.98 10.40
CA THR A 526 -8.34 -51.82 9.54
C THR A 526 -9.06 -51.82 8.18
N VAL A 527 -9.56 -52.97 7.74
CA VAL A 527 -10.15 -53.19 6.41
C VAL A 527 -11.58 -53.76 6.48
N VAL A 528 -12.17 -53.91 7.68
CA VAL A 528 -13.55 -54.40 7.86
C VAL A 528 -14.58 -53.51 7.15
N THR A 529 -14.41 -52.19 7.19
CA THR A 529 -15.30 -51.22 6.53
C THR A 529 -15.31 -51.36 5.00
N LEU A 530 -14.26 -52.00 4.44
CA LEU A 530 -14.13 -52.31 3.02
C LEU A 530 -14.71 -53.70 2.66
N GLY A 531 -15.30 -54.41 3.63
CA GLY A 531 -15.96 -55.70 3.40
C GLY A 531 -15.09 -56.93 3.67
N ALA A 532 -14.13 -56.85 4.60
CA ALA A 532 -13.24 -57.98 4.91
C ALA A 532 -14.00 -59.21 5.45
N PRO A 533 -13.76 -60.42 4.90
CA PRO A 533 -14.48 -61.63 5.29
C PRO A 533 -14.15 -62.04 6.74
N PRO A 534 -15.01 -62.81 7.42
CA PRO A 534 -14.72 -63.35 8.75
C PRO A 534 -13.52 -64.32 8.70
N VAL A 535 -12.80 -64.40 9.83
CA VAL A 535 -11.58 -65.22 9.96
C VAL A 535 -11.93 -66.57 10.57
N ASP A 536 -11.51 -67.66 9.93
CA ASP A 536 -11.54 -68.99 10.53
C ASP A 536 -10.35 -69.17 11.50
N ARG A 537 -10.64 -69.60 12.74
CA ARG A 537 -9.63 -69.74 13.81
C ARG A 537 -8.98 -71.13 13.87
N THR A 538 -9.17 -71.97 12.86
CA THR A 538 -8.59 -73.33 12.80
C THR A 538 -7.09 -73.33 12.47
N ASP A 539 -6.65 -72.52 11.51
CA ASP A 539 -5.25 -72.42 11.07
C ASP A 539 -4.89 -70.96 10.77
N LEU A 540 -3.95 -70.41 11.55
CA LEU A 540 -3.47 -69.04 11.43
C LEU A 540 -2.90 -68.71 10.05
N ARG A 541 -2.19 -69.65 9.42
CA ARG A 541 -1.62 -69.46 8.09
C ARG A 541 -2.71 -69.43 7.03
N ALA A 542 -3.67 -70.35 7.11
CA ALA A 542 -4.82 -70.38 6.21
C ALA A 542 -5.67 -69.12 6.35
N ALA A 543 -5.86 -68.66 7.59
CA ALA A 543 -6.57 -67.44 7.94
C ALA A 543 -5.93 -66.18 7.32
N TRP A 544 -4.61 -66.02 7.46
CA TRP A 544 -3.86 -64.95 6.78
C TRP A 544 -3.95 -65.08 5.25
N ALA A 545 -3.80 -66.28 4.69
CA ALA A 545 -3.87 -66.50 3.24
C ALA A 545 -5.25 -66.13 2.66
N GLY A 546 -6.33 -66.46 3.37
CA GLY A 546 -7.70 -66.08 3.01
C GLY A 546 -7.90 -64.56 3.00
N LEU A 547 -7.44 -63.88 4.05
CA LEU A 547 -7.51 -62.41 4.13
C LEU A 547 -6.68 -61.73 3.03
N LEU A 548 -5.47 -62.21 2.74
CA LEU A 548 -4.63 -61.66 1.66
C LEU A 548 -5.22 -61.91 0.27
N THR A 549 -5.85 -63.06 0.04
CA THR A 549 -6.54 -63.35 -1.23
C THR A 549 -7.72 -62.40 -1.46
N TRP A 550 -8.48 -62.11 -0.40
CA TRP A 550 -9.54 -61.09 -0.46
C TRP A 550 -8.96 -59.70 -0.71
N ARG A 551 -7.90 -59.32 0.04
CA ARG A 551 -7.19 -58.05 -0.12
C ARG A 551 -6.75 -57.84 -1.57
N ASP A 552 -6.20 -58.86 -2.22
CA ASP A 552 -5.70 -58.75 -3.60
C ASP A 552 -6.82 -58.43 -4.59
N ARG A 553 -8.00 -59.03 -4.41
CA ARG A 553 -9.19 -58.72 -5.22
C ARG A 553 -9.73 -57.31 -4.92
N ALA A 554 -9.94 -57.00 -3.65
CA ALA A 554 -10.43 -55.68 -3.23
C ALA A 554 -9.48 -54.55 -3.67
N ALA A 555 -8.17 -54.76 -3.57
CA ALA A 555 -7.17 -53.80 -4.02
C ALA A 555 -7.14 -53.68 -5.55
N ALA A 556 -7.41 -54.75 -6.30
CA ALA A 556 -7.55 -54.66 -7.75
C ALA A 556 -8.78 -53.82 -8.15
N ASP A 557 -9.91 -54.02 -7.49
CA ASP A 557 -11.14 -53.25 -7.73
C ASP A 557 -10.97 -51.76 -7.38
N GLU A 558 -10.37 -51.45 -6.21
CA GLU A 558 -10.10 -50.07 -5.81
C GLU A 558 -9.04 -49.39 -6.70
N ARG A 559 -8.03 -50.12 -7.19
CA ARG A 559 -7.08 -49.59 -8.19
C ARG A 559 -7.76 -49.28 -9.53
N ALA A 560 -8.67 -50.14 -9.97
CA ALA A 560 -9.46 -49.89 -11.19
C ALA A 560 -10.37 -48.67 -11.01
N ALA A 561 -11.02 -48.53 -9.85
CA ALA A 561 -11.82 -47.37 -9.51
C ALA A 561 -10.97 -46.07 -9.49
N LEU A 562 -9.80 -46.09 -8.85
CA LEU A 562 -8.88 -44.96 -8.83
C LEU A 562 -8.43 -44.56 -10.25
N ALA A 563 -8.08 -45.52 -11.10
CA ALA A 563 -7.69 -45.27 -12.48
C ALA A 563 -8.83 -44.66 -13.31
N ALA A 564 -10.08 -45.09 -13.08
CA ALA A 564 -11.26 -44.50 -13.69
C ALA A 564 -11.46 -43.03 -13.24
N GLN A 565 -11.27 -42.74 -11.94
CA GLN A 565 -11.33 -41.38 -11.41
C GLN A 565 -10.21 -40.49 -11.94
N ASP A 566 -8.99 -41.00 -12.08
CA ASP A 566 -7.86 -40.28 -12.69
C ASP A 566 -8.16 -39.93 -14.17
N THR A 567 -8.77 -40.85 -14.91
CA THR A 567 -9.18 -40.63 -16.30
C THR A 567 -10.26 -39.56 -16.40
N GLU A 568 -11.28 -39.62 -15.54
CA GLU A 568 -12.36 -38.63 -15.53
C GLU A 568 -11.87 -37.24 -15.11
N LEU A 569 -11.00 -37.16 -14.10
CA LEU A 569 -10.36 -35.92 -13.68
C LEU A 569 -9.55 -35.30 -14.83
N ALA A 570 -8.78 -36.12 -15.56
CA ALA A 570 -8.02 -35.66 -16.72
C ALA A 570 -8.94 -35.16 -17.85
N ARG A 571 -10.07 -35.85 -18.10
CA ARG A 571 -11.07 -35.47 -19.10
C ARG A 571 -11.69 -34.11 -18.78
N ILE A 572 -12.21 -33.92 -17.56
CA ILE A 572 -12.82 -32.65 -17.12
C ILE A 572 -11.79 -31.51 -17.16
N ARG A 573 -10.56 -31.78 -16.73
CA ARG A 573 -9.46 -30.81 -16.76
C ARG A 573 -9.18 -30.33 -18.19
N ALA A 574 -9.05 -31.27 -19.12
CA ALA A 574 -8.82 -30.97 -20.54
C ALA A 574 -9.99 -30.19 -21.15
N GLU A 575 -11.23 -30.56 -20.82
CA GLU A 575 -12.44 -29.88 -21.28
C GLU A 575 -12.49 -28.42 -20.79
N ARG A 576 -12.25 -28.19 -19.50
CA ARG A 576 -12.14 -26.84 -18.91
C ARG A 576 -11.04 -26.02 -19.55
N ASP A 577 -9.83 -26.59 -19.69
CA ASP A 577 -8.68 -25.85 -20.22
C ASP A 577 -8.92 -25.47 -21.69
N ALA A 578 -9.47 -26.37 -22.51
CA ALA A 578 -9.84 -26.08 -23.89
C ALA A 578 -10.94 -25.02 -23.98
N TYR A 579 -11.96 -25.09 -23.13
CA TYR A 579 -13.04 -24.11 -23.08
C TYR A 579 -12.51 -22.72 -22.69
N ARG A 580 -11.64 -22.67 -21.68
CA ARG A 580 -10.98 -21.44 -21.21
C ARG A 580 -10.16 -20.78 -22.33
N VAL A 581 -9.35 -21.56 -23.06
CA VAL A 581 -8.56 -21.03 -24.20
C VAL A 581 -9.47 -20.45 -25.29
N ARG A 582 -10.57 -21.14 -25.65
CA ARG A 582 -11.53 -20.61 -26.63
C ARG A 582 -12.15 -19.29 -26.18
N LEU A 583 -12.54 -19.20 -24.91
CA LEU A 583 -13.12 -17.97 -24.34
C LEU A 583 -12.11 -16.82 -24.37
N LEU A 584 -10.84 -17.08 -24.00
CA LEU A 584 -9.77 -16.09 -24.04
C LEU A 584 -9.48 -15.56 -25.44
N ASN A 585 -9.52 -16.42 -26.46
CA ASN A 585 -9.33 -15.99 -27.85
C ASN A 585 -10.47 -15.04 -28.29
N ARG A 586 -11.73 -15.37 -27.97
CA ARG A 586 -12.86 -14.48 -28.28
C ARG A 586 -12.80 -13.16 -27.50
N LEU A 587 -12.29 -13.17 -26.25
CA LEU A 587 -12.07 -11.94 -25.49
C LEU A 587 -11.01 -11.05 -26.16
N ALA A 588 -9.94 -11.64 -26.67
CA ALA A 588 -8.88 -10.94 -27.39
C ALA A 588 -9.39 -10.32 -28.71
N GLU A 589 -10.30 -10.98 -29.44
CA GLU A 589 -10.95 -10.43 -30.65
C GLU A 589 -11.73 -9.12 -30.37
N HIS A 590 -12.14 -8.89 -29.12
CA HIS A 590 -12.82 -7.67 -28.67
C HIS A 590 -11.90 -6.67 -27.95
N ASP A 591 -10.58 -6.85 -28.02
CA ASP A 591 -9.54 -6.10 -27.30
C ASP A 591 -9.70 -6.14 -25.75
N ILE A 592 -10.25 -7.23 -25.21
CA ILE A 592 -10.46 -7.39 -23.77
C ILE A 592 -9.30 -8.21 -23.19
N ALA A 593 -8.37 -7.52 -22.55
CA ALA A 593 -7.28 -8.14 -21.82
C ALA A 593 -7.65 -8.40 -20.36
N ILE A 594 -7.23 -9.56 -19.82
CA ILE A 594 -7.38 -9.91 -18.41
C ILE A 594 -6.01 -9.81 -17.75
N ALA A 595 -5.94 -9.09 -16.62
CA ALA A 595 -4.74 -9.00 -15.82
C ALA A 595 -4.68 -10.21 -14.86
N GLY A 596 -3.66 -11.05 -15.00
CA GLY A 596 -3.43 -12.20 -14.11
C GLY A 596 -4.16 -13.48 -14.53
N ASP A 597 -4.49 -14.34 -13.57
CA ASP A 597 -5.11 -15.64 -13.83
C ASP A 597 -6.56 -15.45 -14.31
N PRO A 598 -6.94 -16.01 -15.48
CA PRO A 598 -8.29 -15.86 -16.05
C PRO A 598 -9.33 -16.70 -15.31
N THR A 599 -9.64 -16.31 -14.07
CA THR A 599 -10.74 -16.87 -13.30
C THR A 599 -12.09 -16.43 -13.88
N PRO A 600 -13.17 -17.20 -13.66
CA PRO A 600 -14.51 -16.82 -14.12
C PRO A 600 -14.94 -15.42 -13.64
N GLN A 601 -14.51 -15.00 -12.44
CA GLN A 601 -14.75 -13.66 -11.91
C GLN A 601 -13.94 -12.58 -12.64
N ALA A 602 -12.63 -12.78 -12.82
CA ALA A 602 -11.77 -11.83 -13.52
C ALA A 602 -12.21 -11.62 -14.97
N ILE A 603 -12.67 -12.68 -15.64
CA ILE A 603 -13.26 -12.60 -16.99
C ILE A 603 -14.50 -11.70 -16.99
N ALA A 604 -15.43 -11.92 -16.06
CA ALA A 604 -16.65 -11.13 -15.96
C ALA A 604 -16.36 -9.64 -15.70
N GLU A 605 -15.43 -9.35 -14.78
CA GLU A 605 -15.00 -7.99 -14.44
C GLU A 605 -14.33 -7.27 -15.62
N ALA A 606 -13.47 -7.97 -16.38
CA ALA A 606 -12.81 -7.41 -17.55
C ALA A 606 -13.81 -7.01 -18.64
N VAL A 607 -14.83 -7.84 -18.88
CA VAL A 607 -15.89 -7.54 -19.85
C VAL A 607 -16.74 -6.36 -19.40
N VAL A 608 -17.14 -6.30 -18.13
CA VAL A 608 -17.89 -5.15 -17.58
C VAL A 608 -17.07 -3.87 -17.74
N THR A 609 -15.79 -3.92 -17.41
CA THR A 609 -14.87 -2.77 -17.55
C THR A 609 -14.76 -2.31 -19.00
N ALA A 610 -14.68 -3.24 -19.95
CA ALA A 610 -14.64 -2.92 -21.37
C ALA A 610 -15.94 -2.25 -21.86
N VAL A 611 -17.11 -2.72 -21.42
CA VAL A 611 -18.40 -2.11 -21.71
C VAL A 611 -18.47 -0.69 -21.13
N THR A 612 -18.16 -0.51 -19.84
CA THR A 612 -18.17 0.81 -19.20
C THR A 612 -17.22 1.79 -19.88
N ARG A 613 -16.03 1.35 -20.29
CA ARG A 613 -15.07 2.19 -21.03
C ARG A 613 -15.61 2.61 -22.39
N ALA A 614 -16.30 1.71 -23.10
CA ALA A 614 -16.91 2.03 -24.39
C ALA A 614 -18.09 3.01 -24.23
N GLU A 615 -18.90 2.86 -23.18
CA GLU A 615 -19.98 3.80 -22.83
C GLU A 615 -19.43 5.21 -22.55
N ALA A 616 -18.44 5.32 -21.67
CA ALA A 616 -17.82 6.59 -21.33
C ALA A 616 -17.19 7.27 -22.57
N ARG A 617 -16.58 6.48 -23.47
CA ARG A 617 -16.03 7.00 -24.73
C ARG A 617 -17.13 7.56 -25.64
N LEU A 618 -18.26 6.86 -25.78
CA LEU A 618 -19.38 7.32 -26.60
C LEU A 618 -19.96 8.63 -26.06
N GLU A 619 -20.19 8.73 -24.76
CA GLU A 619 -20.73 9.96 -24.15
C GLU A 619 -19.77 11.14 -24.31
N ARG A 620 -18.45 10.91 -24.14
CA ARG A 620 -17.44 11.95 -24.41
C ARG A 620 -17.45 12.42 -25.86
N ILE A 621 -17.62 11.51 -26.83
CA ILE A 621 -17.70 11.88 -28.25
C ILE A 621 -18.96 12.70 -28.52
N LYS A 622 -20.12 12.31 -27.97
CA LYS A 622 -21.37 13.08 -28.11
C LYS A 622 -21.24 14.49 -27.54
N GLU A 623 -20.64 14.61 -26.36
CA GLU A 623 -20.38 15.90 -25.73
C GLU A 623 -19.44 16.77 -26.56
N ASN A 624 -18.32 16.20 -27.02
CA ASN A 624 -17.39 16.90 -27.89
C ASN A 624 -18.06 17.35 -29.20
N ARG A 625 -18.94 16.52 -29.79
CA ARG A 625 -19.70 16.86 -31.01
C ARG A 625 -20.68 18.00 -30.77
N ARG A 626 -21.39 18.00 -29.65
CA ARG A 626 -22.27 19.11 -29.24
C ARG A 626 -21.46 20.40 -29.10
N HIS A 627 -20.33 20.35 -28.40
CA HIS A 627 -19.49 21.51 -28.18
C HIS A 627 -18.83 22.02 -29.47
N ALA A 628 -18.36 21.13 -30.34
CA ALA A 628 -17.84 21.49 -31.66
C ALA A 628 -18.91 22.18 -32.52
N ARG A 629 -20.17 21.73 -32.46
CA ARG A 629 -21.27 22.40 -33.16
C ARG A 629 -21.50 23.82 -32.63
N GLU A 630 -21.54 24.01 -31.31
CA GLU A 630 -21.68 25.33 -30.69
C GLU A 630 -20.53 26.28 -31.10
N LEU A 631 -19.29 25.80 -31.07
CA LEU A 631 -18.12 26.57 -31.51
C LEU A 631 -18.15 26.91 -32.99
N ALA A 632 -18.62 25.99 -33.85
CA ALA A 632 -18.78 26.25 -35.28
C ALA A 632 -19.85 27.32 -35.55
N GLU A 633 -20.99 27.26 -34.85
CA GLU A 633 -22.05 28.26 -34.93
C GLU A 633 -21.55 29.63 -34.44
N GLN A 634 -20.78 29.67 -33.34
CA GLN A 634 -20.14 30.89 -32.84
C GLN A 634 -19.14 31.46 -33.84
N ALA A 635 -18.26 30.63 -34.41
CA ALA A 635 -17.28 31.08 -35.40
C ALA A 635 -17.96 31.68 -36.63
N ALA A 636 -19.02 31.05 -37.14
CA ALA A 636 -19.79 31.55 -38.28
C ALA A 636 -20.48 32.89 -38.00
N ALA A 637 -21.08 33.04 -36.82
CA ALA A 637 -21.67 34.32 -36.39
C ALA A 637 -20.61 35.44 -36.31
N ARG A 638 -19.45 35.15 -35.70
CA ARG A 638 -18.34 36.12 -35.60
C ARG A 638 -17.72 36.47 -36.94
N ASP A 639 -17.62 35.53 -37.88
CA ASP A 639 -17.20 35.83 -39.25
C ASP A 639 -18.17 36.78 -39.94
N GLN A 640 -19.47 36.60 -39.74
CA GLN A 640 -20.48 37.46 -40.33
C GLN A 640 -20.40 38.89 -39.75
N GLU A 641 -20.26 39.01 -38.42
CA GLU A 641 -20.01 40.30 -37.75
C GLU A 641 -18.76 40.99 -38.33
N ALA A 642 -17.65 40.25 -38.48
CA ALA A 642 -16.41 40.77 -39.04
C ALA A 642 -16.57 41.24 -40.49
N ARG A 643 -17.34 40.52 -41.32
CA ARG A 643 -17.60 40.90 -42.72
C ARG A 643 -18.39 42.20 -42.82
N VAL A 644 -19.48 42.32 -42.05
CA VAL A 644 -20.31 43.54 -42.04
C VAL A 644 -19.48 44.75 -41.59
N ALA A 645 -18.72 44.60 -40.50
CA ALA A 645 -17.86 45.66 -40.00
C ALA A 645 -16.76 46.06 -41.01
N HIS A 646 -16.19 45.07 -41.71
CA HIS A 646 -15.20 45.32 -42.77
C HIS A 646 -15.76 46.11 -43.94
N GLU A 647 -16.93 45.70 -44.47
CA GLU A 647 -17.59 46.39 -45.58
C GLU A 647 -17.94 47.83 -45.22
N LEU A 648 -18.51 48.05 -44.02
CA LEU A 648 -18.80 49.40 -43.52
C LEU A 648 -17.53 50.26 -43.40
N ALA A 649 -16.45 49.70 -42.84
CA ALA A 649 -15.18 50.41 -42.70
C ALA A 649 -14.55 50.74 -44.07
N GLN A 650 -14.71 49.88 -45.08
CA GLN A 650 -14.21 50.14 -46.44
C GLN A 650 -14.99 51.27 -47.13
N LEU A 651 -16.32 51.23 -47.06
CA LEU A 651 -17.18 52.24 -47.70
C LEU A 651 -16.90 53.65 -47.17
N LEU A 652 -16.62 53.77 -45.87
CA LEU A 652 -16.32 55.04 -45.22
C LEU A 652 -14.85 55.47 -45.33
N ARG A 653 -13.92 54.59 -45.74
CA ARG A 653 -12.47 54.91 -45.80
C ARG A 653 -12.07 55.71 -47.03
N ALA A 654 -12.72 55.49 -48.15
CA ALA A 654 -12.30 56.09 -49.42
C ALA A 654 -12.72 57.56 -49.55
N ASP A 655 -13.22 58.18 -48.48
CA ASP A 655 -13.97 59.44 -48.48
C ASP A 655 -15.06 59.44 -49.57
N ALA A 656 -15.49 58.26 -50.02
CA ALA A 656 -16.38 58.10 -51.15
C ALA A 656 -17.79 58.55 -50.74
N PHE A 657 -18.18 58.20 -49.52
CA PHE A 657 -19.42 58.64 -48.93
C PHE A 657 -19.40 60.14 -48.63
N GLU A 658 -18.34 60.68 -48.02
CA GLU A 658 -18.21 62.12 -47.75
C GLU A 658 -18.19 62.95 -49.04
N ARG A 659 -17.45 62.50 -50.07
CA ARG A 659 -17.43 63.14 -51.39
C ARG A 659 -18.79 63.09 -52.08
N TRP A 660 -19.49 61.96 -52.00
CA TRP A 660 -20.84 61.84 -52.53
C TRP A 660 -21.80 62.78 -51.80
N LEU A 661 -21.79 62.79 -50.46
CA LEU A 661 -22.62 63.68 -49.64
C LEU A 661 -22.35 65.17 -49.93
N CYS A 662 -21.08 65.56 -50.06
CA CYS A 662 -20.71 66.93 -50.40
C CYS A 662 -21.09 67.33 -51.83
N ALA A 663 -21.03 66.39 -52.78
CA ALA A 663 -21.46 66.65 -54.15
C ALA A 663 -22.96 66.93 -54.21
N GLU A 664 -23.77 66.09 -53.55
CA GLU A 664 -25.22 66.30 -53.43
C GLU A 664 -25.55 67.62 -52.72
N ALA A 665 -24.86 67.93 -51.61
CA ALA A 665 -25.06 69.18 -50.89
C ALA A 665 -24.68 70.42 -51.74
N LEU A 666 -23.62 70.34 -52.54
CA LEU A 666 -23.21 71.41 -53.45
C LEU A 666 -24.24 71.63 -54.57
N GLU A 667 -24.83 70.55 -55.10
CA GLU A 667 -25.91 70.65 -56.10
C GLU A 667 -27.13 71.38 -55.54
N LEU A 668 -27.59 71.00 -54.34
CA LEU A 668 -28.69 71.67 -53.65
C LEU A 668 -28.38 73.14 -53.35
N LEU A 669 -27.15 73.43 -52.94
CA LEU A 669 -26.69 74.80 -52.67
C LEU A 669 -26.72 75.68 -53.92
N VAL A 670 -26.17 75.20 -55.03
CA VAL A 670 -26.09 75.98 -56.27
C VAL A 670 -27.49 76.18 -56.86
N ALA A 671 -28.39 75.21 -56.74
CA ALA A 671 -29.79 75.36 -57.13
C ALA A 671 -30.48 76.50 -56.36
N ALA A 672 -30.41 76.49 -55.02
CA ALA A 672 -30.98 77.55 -54.19
C ALA A 672 -30.33 78.93 -54.45
N ALA A 673 -29.02 78.95 -54.63
CA ALA A 673 -28.29 80.18 -54.99
C ALA A 673 -28.72 80.69 -56.36
N SER A 674 -29.01 79.81 -57.30
CA SER A 674 -29.48 80.20 -58.62
C SER A 674 -30.86 80.83 -58.59
N ASP A 675 -31.78 80.33 -57.75
CA ASP A 675 -33.11 80.92 -57.62
C ASP A 675 -33.00 82.34 -57.06
N THR A 676 -32.18 82.52 -56.02
CA THR A 676 -31.89 83.85 -55.45
C THR A 676 -31.21 84.77 -56.46
N LEU A 677 -30.24 84.28 -57.24
CA LEU A 677 -29.55 85.10 -58.23
C LEU A 677 -30.48 85.57 -59.35
N ARG A 678 -31.41 84.70 -59.77
CA ARG A 678 -32.40 85.02 -60.79
C ARG A 678 -33.33 86.13 -60.32
N GLU A 679 -33.74 86.14 -59.05
CA GLU A 679 -34.47 87.27 -58.48
C GLU A 679 -33.63 88.55 -58.42
N LEU A 680 -32.38 88.47 -57.94
CA LEU A 680 -31.50 89.63 -57.76
C LEU A 680 -31.07 90.29 -59.08
N SER A 681 -31.05 89.52 -60.17
CA SER A 681 -30.63 89.95 -61.50
C SER A 681 -31.79 90.19 -62.47
N ASP A 682 -33.03 90.25 -61.97
CA ASP A 682 -34.25 90.38 -62.78
C ASP A 682 -34.34 89.35 -63.92
N GLY A 683 -33.91 88.11 -63.63
CA GLY A 683 -33.91 86.98 -64.54
C GLY A 683 -32.67 86.84 -65.43
N GLN A 684 -31.70 87.75 -65.36
CA GLN A 684 -30.56 87.76 -66.28
C GLN A 684 -29.56 86.61 -66.02
N TYR A 685 -29.29 86.27 -64.76
CA TYR A 685 -28.25 85.30 -64.39
C TYR A 685 -28.78 84.10 -63.60
N GLU A 686 -28.20 82.94 -63.87
CA GLU A 686 -28.45 81.68 -63.15
C GLU A 686 -27.12 80.97 -62.86
N LEU A 687 -27.01 80.31 -61.71
CA LEU A 687 -25.84 79.53 -61.34
C LEU A 687 -26.05 78.06 -61.72
N ALA A 688 -25.01 77.44 -62.27
CA ALA A 688 -25.04 76.02 -62.61
C ALA A 688 -23.72 75.34 -62.23
N LEU A 689 -23.77 74.03 -62.04
CA LEU A 689 -22.57 73.21 -61.86
C LEU A 689 -22.10 72.64 -63.21
N GLY A 690 -20.82 72.82 -63.49
CA GLY A 690 -20.13 72.17 -64.60
C GLY A 690 -19.73 70.73 -64.29
N THR A 691 -19.12 70.06 -65.26
CA THR A 691 -18.74 68.61 -65.21
C THR A 691 -17.74 68.21 -64.12
N ARG A 692 -17.14 69.16 -63.39
CA ARG A 692 -16.18 68.94 -62.29
C ARG A 692 -16.59 69.64 -60.99
N ASN A 693 -17.88 69.87 -60.80
CA ASN A 693 -18.41 70.62 -59.64
C ASN A 693 -17.81 72.04 -59.56
N GLU A 694 -17.59 72.66 -60.72
CA GLU A 694 -17.21 74.07 -60.85
C GLU A 694 -18.48 74.92 -61.03
N ILE A 695 -18.54 76.06 -60.34
CA ILE A 695 -19.69 76.97 -60.45
C ILE A 695 -19.52 77.80 -61.73
N GLU A 696 -20.52 77.74 -62.60
CA GLU A 696 -20.65 78.50 -63.84
C GLU A 696 -21.86 79.44 -63.75
N VAL A 697 -21.83 80.53 -64.52
CA VAL A 697 -22.98 81.42 -64.69
C VAL A 697 -23.58 81.22 -66.07
N ILE A 698 -24.89 81.07 -66.12
CA ILE A 698 -25.70 81.11 -67.33
C ILE A 698 -26.22 82.53 -67.50
N ASP A 699 -25.85 83.19 -68.61
CA ASP A 699 -26.31 84.53 -68.97
C ASP A 699 -27.47 84.43 -69.97
N HIS A 700 -28.69 84.73 -69.50
CA HIS A 700 -29.90 84.66 -70.30
C HIS A 700 -30.06 85.84 -71.27
N ALA A 701 -29.36 86.96 -71.05
CA ALA A 701 -29.34 88.07 -72.00
C ALA A 701 -28.50 87.73 -73.25
N GLU A 702 -27.48 86.89 -73.09
CA GLU A 702 -26.58 86.39 -74.14
C GLU A 702 -26.98 84.97 -74.60
N ALA A 703 -28.27 84.74 -74.87
CA ALA A 703 -28.82 83.48 -75.38
C ALA A 703 -28.49 82.22 -74.54
N GLY A 704 -28.34 82.36 -73.23
CA GLY A 704 -28.04 81.25 -72.31
C GLY A 704 -26.56 80.84 -72.31
N MET A 705 -25.66 81.76 -72.65
CA MET A 705 -24.21 81.50 -72.67
C MET A 705 -23.72 81.08 -71.28
N ARG A 706 -23.01 79.94 -71.21
CA ARG A 706 -22.32 79.51 -69.99
C ARG A 706 -20.92 80.10 -69.94
N ARG A 707 -20.62 80.82 -68.86
CA ARG A 707 -19.32 81.45 -68.63
C ARG A 707 -18.81 81.19 -67.22
N ASN A 708 -17.50 81.25 -67.06
CA ASN A 708 -16.88 81.06 -65.75
C ASN A 708 -17.24 82.26 -64.84
N VAL A 709 -17.53 82.01 -63.55
CA VAL A 709 -17.80 83.06 -62.57
C VAL A 709 -16.70 84.14 -62.47
N ARG A 710 -15.47 83.85 -62.91
CA ARG A 710 -14.35 84.80 -62.96
C ARG A 710 -14.46 85.87 -64.04
N THR A 711 -15.37 85.72 -65.02
CA THR A 711 -15.55 86.69 -66.11
C THR A 711 -16.65 87.72 -65.82
N LEU A 712 -17.27 87.66 -64.64
CA LEU A 712 -18.34 88.57 -64.24
C LEU A 712 -17.81 89.98 -63.97
N SER A 713 -18.63 91.00 -64.22
CA SER A 713 -18.34 92.38 -63.81
C SER A 713 -18.40 92.55 -62.29
N GLY A 714 -17.96 93.71 -61.77
CA GLY A 714 -17.96 93.97 -60.33
C GLY A 714 -19.35 93.89 -59.67
N GLY A 715 -20.40 94.38 -60.35
CA GLY A 715 -21.79 94.29 -59.88
C GLY A 715 -22.40 92.89 -60.01
N GLU A 716 -22.08 92.18 -61.09
CA GLU A 716 -22.55 90.80 -61.32
C GLU A 716 -21.93 89.81 -60.32
N THR A 717 -20.64 89.97 -60.07
CA THR A 717 -19.92 89.17 -59.06
C THR A 717 -20.53 89.39 -57.69
N PHE A 718 -20.96 90.63 -57.39
CA PHE A 718 -21.63 90.96 -56.14
C PHE A 718 -22.98 90.25 -56.00
N GLN A 719 -23.84 90.30 -57.03
CA GLN A 719 -25.14 89.61 -57.01
C GLN A 719 -24.97 88.08 -56.88
N ALA A 720 -24.05 87.47 -57.64
CA ALA A 720 -23.78 86.04 -57.59
C ALA A 720 -23.23 85.60 -56.23
N ALA A 721 -22.33 86.39 -55.63
CA ALA A 721 -21.76 86.10 -54.31
C ALA A 721 -22.82 86.23 -53.21
N LEU A 722 -23.65 87.27 -53.28
CA LEU A 722 -24.75 87.49 -52.34
C LEU A 722 -25.75 86.34 -52.40
N ALA A 723 -26.18 85.95 -53.60
CA ALA A 723 -27.10 84.83 -53.80
C ALA A 723 -26.56 83.52 -53.21
N LEU A 724 -25.27 83.26 -53.40
CA LEU A 724 -24.62 82.06 -52.89
C LEU A 724 -24.41 82.09 -51.37
N ALA A 725 -24.07 83.25 -50.80
CA ALA A 725 -23.96 83.41 -49.35
C ALA A 725 -25.32 83.24 -48.65
N LEU A 726 -26.40 83.76 -49.27
CA LEU A 726 -27.76 83.59 -48.78
C LEU A 726 -28.21 82.13 -48.84
N ALA A 727 -28.00 81.46 -49.97
CA ALA A 727 -28.32 80.04 -50.13
C ALA A 727 -27.48 79.14 -49.22
N LEU A 728 -26.21 79.48 -48.97
CA LEU A 728 -25.37 78.74 -48.04
C LEU A 728 -25.89 78.87 -46.62
N SER A 729 -26.28 80.07 -46.22
CA SER A 729 -26.96 80.29 -44.95
C SER A 729 -28.25 79.44 -44.89
N GLU A 730 -29.04 79.43 -45.96
CA GLU A 730 -30.29 78.65 -46.07
C GLU A 730 -30.11 77.15 -45.91
N GLN A 731 -29.22 76.55 -46.69
CA GLN A 731 -28.99 75.12 -46.66
C GLN A 731 -28.45 74.66 -45.30
N VAL A 732 -27.61 75.46 -44.64
CA VAL A 732 -27.10 75.16 -43.29
C VAL A 732 -28.22 75.14 -42.25
N ALA A 733 -29.23 76.00 -42.40
CA ALA A 733 -30.40 76.02 -41.52
C ALA A 733 -31.39 74.87 -41.80
N GLY A 734 -31.60 74.53 -43.08
CA GLY A 734 -32.53 73.48 -43.51
C GLY A 734 -32.06 72.04 -43.20
N MET A 735 -30.75 71.81 -43.08
CA MET A 735 -30.17 70.47 -42.89
C MET A 735 -30.17 69.96 -41.44
N GLY A 736 -30.88 70.63 -40.52
CA GLY A 736 -31.11 70.13 -39.16
C GLY A 736 -29.85 70.00 -38.30
N THR A 737 -28.77 70.67 -38.67
CA THR A 737 -27.56 70.73 -37.84
C THR A 737 -27.86 71.58 -36.60
N THR A 738 -27.38 71.17 -35.43
CA THR A 738 -27.56 71.92 -34.17
C THR A 738 -26.76 73.24 -34.13
N ARG A 739 -26.12 73.63 -35.24
CA ARG A 739 -25.19 74.75 -35.38
C ARG A 739 -25.59 75.64 -36.57
N GLY A 740 -26.70 76.36 -36.42
CA GLY A 740 -27.20 77.29 -37.44
C GLY A 740 -26.39 78.59 -37.56
N LEU A 741 -26.36 79.18 -38.76
CA LEU A 741 -25.86 80.53 -39.01
C LEU A 741 -27.03 81.52 -39.10
N ASP A 742 -27.39 82.06 -37.94
CA ASP A 742 -28.59 82.90 -37.78
C ASP A 742 -28.33 84.39 -38.02
N SER A 743 -27.13 84.75 -38.49
CA SER A 743 -26.76 86.13 -38.81
C SER A 743 -25.88 86.22 -40.06
N ILE A 744 -26.03 87.33 -40.81
CA ILE A 744 -25.19 87.70 -41.94
C ILE A 744 -24.89 89.20 -41.84
N PHE A 745 -23.62 89.57 -41.98
CA PHE A 745 -23.14 90.95 -42.04
C PHE A 745 -22.52 91.23 -43.41
N LEU A 746 -23.01 92.27 -44.08
CA LEU A 746 -22.58 92.66 -45.42
C LEU A 746 -21.84 93.99 -45.34
N ASP A 747 -20.52 93.99 -45.55
CA ASP A 747 -19.67 95.19 -45.46
C ASP A 747 -19.36 95.77 -46.85
N GLU A 748 -20.22 96.68 -47.33
CA GLU A 748 -20.11 97.52 -48.54
C GLU A 748 -19.70 96.85 -49.89
N GLY A 749 -20.36 97.31 -50.96
CA GLY A 749 -20.28 96.77 -52.35
C GLY A 749 -21.44 97.27 -53.21
N PHE A 750 -22.49 97.78 -52.55
CA PHE A 750 -23.67 98.40 -53.14
C PHE A 750 -23.38 99.66 -53.99
N GLY A 751 -22.23 100.32 -53.81
CA GLY A 751 -21.87 101.54 -54.54
C GLY A 751 -21.46 101.32 -55.99
N THR A 752 -21.18 100.08 -56.40
CA THR A 752 -20.90 99.71 -57.79
C THR A 752 -22.14 99.27 -58.56
N LEU A 753 -23.31 99.23 -57.89
CA LEU A 753 -24.59 98.87 -58.49
C LEU A 753 -25.26 100.10 -59.06
N ASP A 754 -25.99 99.93 -60.17
CA ASP A 754 -26.90 100.96 -60.66
C ASP A 754 -28.13 101.09 -59.72
N PRO A 755 -28.85 102.22 -59.75
CA PRO A 755 -29.98 102.47 -58.86
C PRO A 755 -31.10 101.41 -58.94
N ALA A 756 -31.37 100.82 -60.11
CA ALA A 756 -32.45 99.84 -60.28
C ALA A 756 -32.07 98.48 -59.67
N THR A 757 -30.81 98.07 -59.87
CA THR A 757 -30.25 96.88 -59.22
C THR A 757 -30.19 97.05 -57.70
N LEU A 758 -29.80 98.23 -57.21
CA LEU A 758 -29.74 98.54 -55.78
C LEU A 758 -31.13 98.39 -55.11
N ASP A 759 -32.19 98.86 -55.77
CA ASP A 759 -33.55 98.75 -55.25
C ASP A 759 -34.04 97.30 -55.14
N THR A 760 -33.68 96.46 -56.12
CA THR A 760 -34.01 95.03 -56.17
C THR A 760 -33.28 94.25 -55.08
N VAL A 761 -31.99 94.55 -54.89
CA VAL A 761 -31.16 93.97 -53.82
C VAL A 761 -31.71 94.38 -52.44
N ALA A 762 -32.03 95.65 -52.25
CA ALA A 762 -32.59 96.16 -51.00
C ALA A 762 -33.94 95.52 -50.67
N ALA A 763 -34.84 95.36 -51.65
CA ALA A 763 -36.12 94.69 -51.46
C ALA A 763 -35.96 93.21 -51.08
N THR A 764 -34.96 92.54 -51.65
CA THR A 764 -34.68 91.12 -51.36
C THR A 764 -34.12 90.93 -49.95
N LEU A 765 -33.19 91.79 -49.53
CA LEU A 765 -32.65 91.81 -48.16
C LEU A 765 -33.74 92.09 -47.11
N GLU A 766 -34.68 93.00 -47.43
CA GLU A 766 -35.81 93.32 -46.57
C GLU A 766 -36.79 92.14 -46.43
N ARG A 767 -37.11 91.43 -47.53
CA ARG A 767 -37.91 90.19 -47.47
C ARG A 767 -37.25 89.13 -46.60
N LEU A 768 -35.94 88.93 -46.76
CA LEU A 768 -35.17 87.94 -46.01
C LEU A 768 -35.11 88.25 -44.52
N ALA A 769 -35.00 89.52 -44.15
CA ALA A 769 -35.02 89.90 -42.74
C ALA A 769 -36.43 89.84 -42.14
N THR A 770 -37.49 90.04 -42.94
CA THR A 770 -38.89 89.97 -42.50
C THR A 770 -39.40 88.54 -42.36
N SER A 771 -38.80 87.55 -43.06
CA SER A 771 -39.17 86.14 -42.90
C SER A 771 -38.89 85.62 -41.48
N GLY A 772 -38.10 86.34 -40.68
CA GLY A 772 -37.84 86.06 -39.27
C GLY A 772 -36.79 84.96 -39.04
N ASP A 773 -36.22 84.42 -40.10
CA ASP A 773 -35.31 83.28 -40.02
C ASP A 773 -33.87 83.69 -39.68
N ARG A 774 -33.48 84.97 -39.91
CA ARG A 774 -32.09 85.44 -39.77
C ARG A 774 -31.97 86.92 -39.45
N MET A 775 -30.88 87.28 -38.79
CA MET A 775 -30.43 88.65 -38.62
C MET A 775 -29.56 89.12 -39.79
N VAL A 776 -29.96 90.20 -40.49
CA VAL A 776 -29.22 90.83 -41.58
C VAL A 776 -28.67 92.18 -41.14
N GLY A 777 -27.34 92.30 -41.12
CA GLY A 777 -26.62 93.52 -40.81
C GLY A 777 -25.96 94.13 -42.05
N LEU A 778 -26.28 95.38 -42.36
CA LEU A 778 -25.71 96.11 -43.49
C LEU A 778 -24.70 97.15 -43.01
N VAL A 779 -23.51 97.19 -43.59
CA VAL A 779 -22.62 98.34 -43.48
C VAL A 779 -22.73 99.11 -44.79
N THR A 780 -23.19 100.36 -44.73
CA THR A 780 -23.38 101.16 -45.94
C THR A 780 -23.17 102.65 -45.70
N HIS A 781 -22.59 103.32 -46.70
CA HIS A 781 -22.55 104.79 -46.80
C HIS A 781 -23.57 105.33 -47.80
N VAL A 782 -24.35 104.46 -48.46
CA VAL A 782 -25.36 104.83 -49.45
C VAL A 782 -26.66 105.20 -48.73
N PRO A 783 -27.09 106.48 -48.77
CA PRO A 783 -28.27 106.92 -48.03
C PRO A 783 -29.56 106.18 -48.43
N ALA A 784 -29.72 105.92 -49.73
CA ALA A 784 -30.89 105.24 -50.28
C ALA A 784 -31.11 103.83 -49.70
N LEU A 785 -30.04 103.11 -49.34
CA LEU A 785 -30.15 101.82 -48.68
C LEU A 785 -30.36 101.98 -47.17
N ALA A 786 -29.65 102.93 -46.54
CA ALA A 786 -29.74 103.19 -45.11
C ALA A 786 -31.17 103.61 -44.67
N ASP A 787 -31.86 104.43 -45.46
CA ASP A 787 -33.19 104.94 -45.13
C ASP A 787 -34.29 103.85 -45.22
N ARG A 788 -34.02 102.73 -45.90
CA ARG A 788 -34.93 101.58 -46.02
C ARG A 788 -34.83 100.59 -44.86
N VAL A 789 -33.88 100.79 -43.95
CA VAL A 789 -33.62 99.87 -42.84
C VAL A 789 -34.27 100.40 -41.55
N PRO A 790 -35.05 99.59 -40.82
CA PRO A 790 -35.82 100.06 -39.66
C PRO A 790 -34.95 100.49 -38.48
N ILE A 791 -33.82 99.82 -38.26
CA ILE A 791 -32.89 100.10 -37.16
C ILE A 791 -31.55 100.54 -37.73
N ARG A 792 -31.07 101.71 -37.30
CA ARG A 792 -29.79 102.29 -37.73
C ARG A 792 -28.88 102.50 -36.54
N TYR A 793 -27.62 102.07 -36.66
CA TYR A 793 -26.57 102.46 -35.73
C TYR A 793 -25.72 103.53 -36.40
N GLU A 794 -25.97 104.78 -36.02
CA GLU A 794 -25.26 105.94 -36.50
C GLU A 794 -23.91 106.03 -35.79
N ILE A 795 -22.84 105.91 -36.57
CA ILE A 795 -21.46 105.99 -36.08
C ILE A 795 -20.87 107.32 -36.51
N THR A 796 -20.61 108.16 -35.52
CA THR A 796 -19.96 109.47 -35.71
C THR A 796 -18.55 109.42 -35.14
N ARG A 797 -17.67 110.30 -35.62
CA ARG A 797 -16.29 110.37 -35.15
C ARG A 797 -15.95 111.80 -34.76
N ASP A 798 -15.44 111.97 -33.55
CA ASP A 798 -14.94 113.24 -33.04
C ASP A 798 -13.48 113.11 -32.55
N GLN A 799 -12.98 114.11 -31.80
CA GLN A 799 -11.63 114.10 -31.25
C GLN A 799 -11.41 113.02 -30.17
N LYS A 800 -12.49 112.59 -29.49
CA LYS A 800 -12.47 111.57 -28.44
C LYS A 800 -12.56 110.16 -29.00
N GLY A 801 -13.11 109.96 -30.20
CA GLY A 801 -13.12 108.66 -30.87
C GLY A 801 -14.34 108.46 -31.76
N SER A 802 -14.64 107.20 -32.08
CA SER A 802 -15.91 106.79 -32.66
C SER A 802 -16.98 106.69 -31.56
N HIS A 803 -18.15 107.25 -31.81
CA HIS A 803 -19.34 107.18 -30.97
C HIS A 803 -20.45 106.49 -31.74
N LEU A 804 -21.21 105.63 -31.06
CA LEU A 804 -22.33 104.90 -31.64
C LEU A 804 -23.64 105.37 -31.00
N ARG A 805 -24.64 105.65 -31.84
CA ARG A 805 -26.00 105.95 -31.41
C ARG A 805 -26.99 105.03 -32.14
N ARG A 806 -27.86 104.35 -31.41
CA ARG A 806 -29.00 103.64 -31.98
C ARG A 806 -30.07 104.66 -32.37
N ALA A 807 -30.42 104.71 -33.64
CA ALA A 807 -31.51 105.49 -34.20
C ALA A 807 -32.57 104.52 -34.74
N THR A 808 -33.81 104.71 -34.32
CA THR A 808 -34.96 103.99 -34.87
C THR A 808 -35.66 104.92 -35.85
N THR A 809 -35.94 104.43 -37.06
CA THR A 809 -36.61 105.21 -38.11
C THR A 809 -38.12 105.27 -37.88
#